data_AF-A0AAV1VNT8-F1
#
_entry.id   AF-A0AAV1VNT8-F1
#
_cell.length_a   1.000
_cell.length_b   1.000
_cell.length_c   1.000
_cell.angle_alpha   90.00
_cell.angle_beta   90.00
_cell.angle_gamma   90.00
#
_symmetry.space_group_name_H-M   'P 1'
#
loop_
_entity.id
_entity.type
_entity.pdbx_description
1 polymer ?
#
loop_
_entity_poly.entity_id
_entity_poly.type
_entity_poly.pdbx_seq_one_letter_code
_entity_poly.pdbx_strand_id
1 'polypeptide(L)'
;MSPTWQPQPALLSEVVALLQAHGVPNNQVQLDSYQRLQQLEQNLEFNLYLVHLLCAAEVDVTVRELAGLLLKRNIKARDTTAALSGPESEMLAVIRAQTLRVLANPLPPIRKTAGILVTTFVSHCTFLDEWPELMPALSLFLEQQSDDNAIAGALSALVKICEDSAAKLEHSPSRPLNTLVPQLLHYFHHPNATFRRDALACLNHVLIFMPVGLVVHMETFLAGISLLTQDVSSDVRKLVCKSIVILLEVGVQYLVPHLDSIIQFILRANQDTDETVAIEACEFWASFCDLREFEDLKLRLQPYLTQVVPLLFRCMVYSEEDLATFEAEEQSQDENVPDRPEDIKPVFHRKAGSSYVSGGSLNEDDKQVGDEDSDDDDDDDDDDGDDTILNWNLRRCSAAGLDSLANGYGNDILSTLLPLLQERLAQEQPWPLVESGILALGAIADGCYNGITPHLPQLYPFLLQKLDDPAPLIRSITCWTLSRYASWVVEQSNHEALLKPLVEGMLKRILDPHKKVQEAACSAFCTLEEEAREELVPYLTPILQNLMFAFGKYQARNLLILYDAIGTLADSIGEHLNHPELITILMPPLIAKWNALDDRSRETLPLFECLAPVAQALGNGFQEFAMNVYVRCQRIVENELLADAMSEQSPDEFDEGDSELIVCALDLISGMIEGLQHSSEALLNGSNILNVLMSCVRHEVLDVRQSAMGIVGDLAKYASNILRPGLGGLLPVLIENLNPDLQTVCNNASWSVGEIAIRIGAEMEPYVESCLSRLIDMINRPKLPRNLVENCAITIGRLGYVCPNVVAPHLQEFAMRWCRALAHVRAPEEKEHCFLGLCYMVKANPNGIVADFMFMCGAIASLEGQRIQHVELKDMLYQIVHGFKTSLGDNWAPYFASFPEPLRQFLSMRFNL
;
A
#
# COMPACT_ATOMS: atom_id res chain seq x y z
N MET A 1 5.67 -48.71 -14.92
CA MET A 1 5.63 -49.52 -13.70
C MET A 1 4.24 -50.08 -13.56
N SER A 2 4.16 -51.40 -13.37
CA SER A 2 2.92 -52.18 -13.35
C SER A 2 2.04 -51.87 -12.12
N PRO A 3 0.77 -52.28 -12.10
CA PRO A 3 -0.19 -52.13 -10.98
C PRO A 3 0.20 -52.86 -9.66
N THR A 4 1.49 -53.05 -9.40
CA THR A 4 2.05 -54.08 -8.52
C THR A 4 3.27 -53.59 -7.75
N TRP A 5 3.33 -52.32 -7.34
CA TRP A 5 4.30 -51.94 -6.31
C TRP A 5 3.83 -52.51 -4.96
N GLN A 6 4.72 -53.20 -4.25
CA GLN A 6 4.46 -53.69 -2.90
C GLN A 6 5.61 -53.29 -1.97
N PRO A 7 5.30 -52.83 -0.75
CA PRO A 7 6.32 -52.41 0.20
C PRO A 7 7.16 -53.62 0.64
N GLN A 8 8.47 -53.43 0.79
CA GLN A 8 9.31 -54.43 1.44
C GLN A 8 8.96 -54.48 2.93
N PRO A 9 8.55 -55.65 3.48
CA PRO A 9 8.02 -55.72 4.85
C PRO A 9 8.99 -55.22 5.93
N ALA A 10 10.30 -55.45 5.75
CA ALA A 10 11.32 -55.00 6.70
C ALA A 10 11.42 -53.46 6.74
N LEU A 11 11.49 -52.83 5.56
CA LEU A 11 11.57 -51.37 5.47
C LEU A 11 10.25 -50.71 5.90
N LEU A 12 9.10 -51.29 5.57
CA LEU A 12 7.80 -50.79 6.05
C LEU A 12 7.73 -50.78 7.58
N SER A 13 8.21 -51.87 8.23
CA SER A 13 8.28 -51.93 9.68
C SER A 13 9.27 -50.93 10.28
N GLU A 14 10.39 -50.65 9.61
CA GLU A 14 11.34 -49.60 10.01
C GLU A 14 10.68 -48.23 9.95
N VAL A 15 10.00 -47.89 8.85
CA VAL A 15 9.33 -46.59 8.69
C VAL A 15 8.23 -46.38 9.73
N VAL A 16 7.44 -47.42 10.04
CA VAL A 16 6.43 -47.34 11.12
C VAL A 16 7.10 -47.05 12.47
N ALA A 17 8.19 -47.74 12.79
CA ALA A 17 8.91 -47.52 14.05
C ALA A 17 9.51 -46.10 14.13
N LEU A 18 10.05 -45.58 13.02
CA LEU A 18 10.58 -44.22 12.93
C LEU A 18 9.49 -43.16 13.16
N LEU A 19 8.31 -43.33 12.55
CA LEU A 19 7.18 -42.42 12.76
C LEU A 19 6.63 -42.51 14.19
N GLN A 20 6.59 -43.71 14.78
CA GLN A 20 6.19 -43.92 16.19
C GLN A 20 7.17 -43.28 17.18
N ALA A 21 8.45 -43.15 16.82
CA ALA A 21 9.47 -42.52 17.66
C ALA A 21 9.14 -41.05 18.00
N HIS A 22 8.31 -40.37 17.19
CA HIS A 22 7.82 -39.02 17.48
C HIS A 22 6.98 -38.96 18.75
N GLY A 23 6.23 -40.02 19.06
CA GLY A 23 5.42 -40.13 20.28
C GLY A 23 6.22 -40.52 21.53
N VAL A 24 7.53 -40.78 21.39
CA VAL A 24 8.40 -41.16 22.53
C VAL A 24 8.94 -39.87 23.16
N PRO A 25 8.74 -39.63 24.48
CA PRO A 25 9.24 -38.43 25.16
C PRO A 25 10.75 -38.56 25.45
N ASN A 26 11.56 -38.69 24.40
CA ASN A 26 13.02 -38.78 24.47
C ASN A 26 13.65 -38.07 23.26
N ASN A 27 14.34 -36.95 23.53
CA ASN A 27 14.92 -36.10 22.50
C ASN A 27 15.96 -36.82 21.62
N GLN A 28 16.75 -37.74 22.18
CA GLN A 28 17.76 -38.47 21.40
C GLN A 28 17.09 -39.43 20.42
N VAL A 29 16.05 -40.14 20.86
CA VAL A 29 15.29 -41.07 20.00
C VAL A 29 14.58 -40.31 18.87
N GLN A 30 14.05 -39.12 19.16
CA GLN A 30 13.44 -38.26 18.15
C GLN A 30 14.48 -37.73 17.13
N LEU A 31 15.66 -37.30 17.61
CA LEU A 31 16.74 -36.82 16.75
C LEU A 31 17.29 -37.94 15.85
N ASP A 32 17.54 -39.12 16.41
CA ASP A 32 18.03 -40.29 15.66
C ASP A 32 17.01 -40.71 14.59
N SER A 33 15.71 -40.72 14.95
CA SER A 33 14.64 -40.99 13.99
C SER A 33 14.58 -39.95 12.87
N TYR A 34 14.68 -38.66 13.23
CA TYR A 34 14.66 -37.56 12.27
C TYR A 34 15.82 -37.64 11.26
N GLN A 35 17.04 -37.87 11.74
CA GLN A 35 18.22 -38.05 10.88
C GLN A 35 18.06 -39.26 9.94
N ARG A 36 17.47 -40.35 10.44
CA ARG A 36 17.22 -41.53 9.62
C ARG A 36 16.15 -41.28 8.56
N LEU A 37 15.09 -40.55 8.89
CA LEU A 37 14.05 -40.14 7.93
C LEU A 37 14.65 -39.25 6.83
N GLN A 38 15.51 -38.28 7.16
CA GLN A 38 16.20 -37.45 6.15
C GLN A 38 17.06 -38.25 5.18
N GLN A 39 17.69 -39.34 5.62
CA GLN A 39 18.43 -40.23 4.72
C GLN A 39 17.49 -40.98 3.75
N LEU A 40 16.31 -41.40 4.22
CA LEU A 40 15.33 -42.09 3.38
C LEU A 40 14.67 -41.16 2.36
N GLU A 41 14.54 -39.87 2.68
CA GLU A 41 13.97 -38.84 1.79
C GLU A 41 14.76 -38.64 0.49
N GLN A 42 16.05 -38.98 0.48
CA GLN A 42 16.86 -38.94 -0.74
C GLN A 42 16.40 -39.96 -1.80
N ASN A 43 15.55 -40.92 -1.44
CA ASN A 43 15.01 -41.93 -2.34
C ASN A 43 13.53 -41.67 -2.64
N LEU A 44 13.18 -41.35 -3.90
CA LEU A 44 11.81 -41.11 -4.31
C LEU A 44 10.84 -42.28 -4.04
N GLU A 45 11.33 -43.52 -4.00
CA GLU A 45 10.50 -44.69 -3.66
C GLU A 45 9.99 -44.62 -2.22
N PHE A 46 10.68 -43.92 -1.32
CA PHE A 46 10.24 -43.71 0.06
C PHE A 46 8.83 -43.09 0.14
N ASN A 47 8.49 -42.20 -0.80
CA ASN A 47 7.18 -41.57 -0.86
C ASN A 47 6.04 -42.58 -1.12
N LEU A 48 6.33 -43.72 -1.76
CA LEU A 48 5.37 -44.82 -1.93
C LEU A 48 5.08 -45.54 -0.61
N TYR A 49 6.06 -45.64 0.30
CA TYR A 49 5.83 -46.17 1.65
C TYR A 49 4.94 -45.23 2.46
N LEU A 50 5.17 -43.92 2.38
CA LEU A 50 4.38 -42.93 3.11
C LEU A 50 2.91 -42.93 2.66
N VAL A 51 2.64 -42.92 1.35
CA VAL A 51 1.26 -42.97 0.84
C VAL A 51 0.59 -44.33 1.13
N HIS A 52 1.36 -45.42 1.13
CA HIS A 52 0.86 -46.75 1.51
C HIS A 52 0.43 -46.78 2.96
N LEU A 53 1.25 -46.24 3.88
CA LEU A 53 0.92 -46.13 5.30
C LEU A 53 -0.33 -45.28 5.51
N LEU A 54 -0.44 -44.13 4.83
CA LEU A 54 -1.64 -43.28 4.90
C LEU A 54 -2.93 -44.06 4.53
N CYS A 55 -2.83 -44.97 3.55
CA CYS A 55 -3.94 -45.82 3.09
C CYS A 55 -4.25 -47.02 4.00
N ALA A 56 -3.30 -47.48 4.81
CA ALA A 56 -3.38 -48.72 5.57
C ALA A 56 -4.34 -48.59 6.76
N ALA A 57 -5.45 -49.33 6.75
CA ALA A 57 -6.49 -49.21 7.79
C ALA A 57 -6.07 -49.83 9.13
N GLU A 58 -5.12 -50.76 9.09
CA GLU A 58 -4.56 -51.49 10.22
C GLU A 58 -3.48 -50.72 10.99
N VAL A 59 -3.00 -49.60 10.45
CA VAL A 59 -1.98 -48.74 11.08
C VAL A 59 -2.65 -47.70 11.97
N ASP A 60 -1.98 -47.35 13.08
CA ASP A 60 -2.45 -46.31 14.00
C ASP A 60 -2.69 -44.96 13.30
N VAL A 61 -3.75 -44.26 13.68
CA VAL A 61 -4.18 -43.00 13.04
C VAL A 61 -3.05 -41.96 13.06
N THR A 62 -2.33 -41.84 14.18
CA THR A 62 -1.23 -40.88 14.36
C THR A 62 -0.11 -41.15 13.35
N VAL A 63 0.26 -42.42 13.17
CA VAL A 63 1.32 -42.82 12.23
C VAL A 63 0.90 -42.52 10.79
N ARG A 64 -0.37 -42.74 10.46
CA ARG A 64 -0.92 -42.46 9.12
C ARG A 64 -0.93 -40.96 8.82
N GLU A 65 -1.31 -40.13 9.78
CA GLU A 65 -1.25 -38.66 9.66
C GLU A 65 0.19 -38.17 9.49
N LEU A 66 1.11 -38.63 10.35
CA LEU A 66 2.53 -38.27 10.24
C LEU A 66 3.13 -38.71 8.90
N ALA A 67 2.78 -39.89 8.39
CA ALA A 67 3.21 -40.34 7.07
C ALA A 67 2.73 -39.39 5.96
N GLY A 68 1.47 -38.94 6.02
CA GLY A 68 0.93 -37.98 5.05
C GLY A 68 1.55 -36.59 5.18
N LEU A 69 1.82 -36.10 6.39
CA LEU A 69 2.48 -34.81 6.60
C LEU A 69 3.96 -34.82 6.17
N LEU A 70 4.66 -35.94 6.38
CA LEU A 70 6.02 -36.12 5.86
C LEU A 70 6.02 -36.17 4.34
N LEU A 71 5.06 -36.87 3.74
CA LEU A 71 4.87 -36.90 2.30
C LEU A 71 4.60 -35.50 1.74
N LYS A 72 3.77 -34.69 2.42
CA LYS A 72 3.53 -33.28 2.06
C LYS A 72 4.84 -32.51 2.01
N ARG A 73 5.69 -32.64 3.04
CA ARG A 73 7.01 -31.99 3.09
C ARG A 73 7.87 -32.38 1.89
N ASN A 74 7.94 -33.67 1.59
CA ASN A 74 8.76 -34.20 0.49
C ASN A 74 8.29 -33.72 -0.88
N ILE A 75 6.97 -33.64 -1.10
CA ILE A 75 6.42 -33.08 -2.34
C ILE A 75 6.75 -31.59 -2.44
N LYS A 76 6.58 -30.83 -1.35
CA LYS A 76 6.86 -29.39 -1.31
C LYS A 76 8.32 -29.06 -1.60
N ALA A 77 9.26 -29.86 -1.09
CA ALA A 77 10.70 -29.65 -1.25
C ALA A 77 11.24 -29.98 -2.66
N ARG A 78 10.39 -30.45 -3.58
CA ARG A 78 10.83 -30.90 -4.90
C ARG A 78 10.94 -29.74 -5.89
N ASP A 79 12.07 -29.69 -6.59
CA ASP A 79 12.29 -28.79 -7.72
C ASP A 79 11.31 -29.09 -8.88
N THR A 80 10.45 -28.12 -9.19
CA THR A 80 9.45 -28.19 -10.27
C THR A 80 10.03 -27.82 -11.63
N THR A 81 11.22 -27.23 -11.69
CA THR A 81 11.89 -26.84 -12.94
C THR A 81 12.64 -28.01 -13.58
N ALA A 82 13.03 -29.01 -12.79
CA ALA A 82 13.69 -30.21 -13.25
C ALA A 82 12.74 -31.15 -14.02
N ALA A 83 13.17 -31.60 -15.20
CA ALA A 83 12.42 -32.57 -15.99
C ALA A 83 12.33 -33.93 -15.29
N LEU A 84 11.12 -34.51 -15.23
CA LEU A 84 10.90 -35.79 -14.57
C LEU A 84 11.35 -36.96 -15.41
N SER A 85 12.02 -37.91 -14.77
CA SER A 85 12.25 -39.21 -15.38
C SER A 85 10.94 -40.02 -15.46
N GLY A 86 10.85 -40.92 -16.43
CA GLY A 86 9.70 -41.80 -16.59
C GLY A 86 9.28 -42.54 -15.29
N PRO A 87 10.21 -43.17 -14.54
CA PRO A 87 9.88 -43.82 -13.27
C PRO A 87 9.32 -42.88 -12.21
N GLU A 88 9.86 -41.66 -12.08
CA GLU A 88 9.37 -40.67 -11.11
C GLU A 88 7.95 -40.22 -11.43
N SER A 89 7.65 -40.01 -12.71
CA SER A 89 6.30 -39.67 -13.17
C SER A 89 5.29 -40.78 -12.83
N GLU A 90 5.69 -42.04 -12.96
CA GLU A 90 4.83 -43.18 -12.62
C GLU A 90 4.61 -43.31 -11.10
N MET A 91 5.65 -43.11 -10.29
CA MET A 91 5.53 -43.13 -8.83
C MET A 91 4.60 -42.02 -8.34
N LEU A 92 4.74 -40.81 -8.88
CA LEU A 92 3.82 -39.71 -8.58
C LEU A 92 2.39 -40.01 -9.00
N ALA A 93 2.17 -40.65 -10.16
CA ALA A 93 0.83 -41.06 -10.57
C ALA A 93 0.20 -42.04 -9.56
N VAL A 94 0.98 -42.99 -9.01
CA VAL A 94 0.51 -43.89 -7.95
C VAL A 94 0.17 -43.12 -6.67
N ILE A 95 1.04 -42.20 -6.23
CA ILE A 95 0.82 -41.39 -5.02
C ILE A 95 -0.46 -40.56 -5.17
N ARG A 96 -0.64 -39.90 -6.32
CA ARG A 96 -1.84 -39.12 -6.67
C ARG A 96 -3.09 -39.98 -6.61
N ALA A 97 -3.09 -41.14 -7.28
CA ALA A 97 -4.25 -42.04 -7.30
C ALA A 97 -4.62 -42.56 -5.89
N GLN A 98 -3.63 -42.92 -5.07
CA GLN A 98 -3.88 -43.36 -3.69
C GLN A 98 -4.41 -42.21 -2.83
N THR A 99 -3.85 -41.01 -2.97
CA THR A 99 -4.28 -39.81 -2.24
C THR A 99 -5.75 -39.50 -2.52
N LEU A 100 -6.19 -39.55 -3.79
CA LEU A 100 -7.61 -39.37 -4.15
C LEU A 100 -8.51 -40.40 -3.48
N ARG A 101 -8.07 -41.65 -3.39
CA ARG A 101 -8.83 -42.71 -2.72
C ARG A 101 -8.99 -42.46 -1.20
N VAL A 102 -8.00 -41.82 -0.57
CA VAL A 102 -8.02 -41.50 0.85
C VAL A 102 -8.98 -40.34 1.18
N LEU A 103 -9.37 -39.52 0.21
CA LEU A 103 -10.37 -38.46 0.43
C LEU A 103 -11.71 -39.01 0.95
N ALA A 104 -12.10 -40.23 0.57
CA ALA A 104 -13.32 -40.88 1.06
C ALA A 104 -13.12 -41.68 2.37
N ASN A 105 -11.98 -41.51 3.07
CA ASN A 105 -11.72 -42.28 4.29
C ASN A 105 -12.75 -41.96 5.40
N PRO A 106 -13.22 -42.94 6.19
CA PRO A 106 -14.17 -42.68 7.27
C PRO A 106 -13.60 -41.83 8.42
N LEU A 107 -12.27 -41.74 8.57
CA LEU A 107 -11.63 -40.98 9.64
C LEU A 107 -11.35 -39.52 9.21
N PRO A 108 -11.94 -38.51 9.89
CA PRO A 108 -11.71 -37.10 9.56
C PRO A 108 -10.25 -36.64 9.55
N PRO A 109 -9.37 -37.04 10.49
CA PRO A 109 -7.97 -36.61 10.49
C PRO A 109 -7.20 -37.10 9.25
N ILE A 110 -7.53 -38.30 8.78
CA ILE A 110 -6.96 -38.89 7.56
C ILE A 110 -7.47 -38.16 6.31
N ARG A 111 -8.77 -37.85 6.24
CA ARG A 111 -9.32 -37.05 5.13
C ARG A 111 -8.68 -35.67 5.07
N LYS A 112 -8.51 -35.00 6.22
CA LYS A 112 -7.85 -33.70 6.31
C LYS A 112 -6.42 -33.76 5.74
N THR A 113 -5.66 -34.79 6.15
CA THR A 113 -4.30 -35.03 5.65
C THR A 113 -4.27 -35.26 4.14
N ALA A 114 -5.19 -36.05 3.60
CA ALA A 114 -5.32 -36.25 2.16
C ALA A 114 -5.68 -34.96 1.41
N GLY A 115 -6.58 -34.13 1.94
CA GLY A 115 -6.90 -32.83 1.37
C GLY A 115 -5.71 -31.88 1.30
N ILE A 116 -4.85 -31.87 2.33
CA ILE A 116 -3.59 -31.09 2.35
C ILE A 116 -2.60 -31.60 1.29
N LEU A 117 -2.51 -32.92 1.10
CA LEU A 117 -1.67 -33.49 0.05
C LEU A 117 -2.17 -33.11 -1.35
N VAL A 118 -3.49 -33.14 -1.57
CA VAL A 118 -4.09 -32.71 -2.83
C VAL A 118 -3.71 -31.27 -3.16
N THR A 119 -3.85 -30.35 -2.20
CA THR A 119 -3.55 -28.92 -2.44
C THR A 119 -2.06 -28.68 -2.65
N THR A 120 -1.20 -29.44 -1.96
CA THR A 120 0.26 -29.40 -2.17
C THR A 120 0.65 -29.88 -3.57
N PHE A 121 -0.04 -30.87 -4.14
CA PHE A 121 0.17 -31.24 -5.53
C PHE A 121 -0.32 -30.16 -6.50
N VAL A 122 -1.48 -29.56 -6.24
CA VAL A 122 -2.05 -28.50 -7.08
C VAL A 122 -1.16 -27.25 -7.08
N SER A 123 -0.53 -26.90 -5.95
CA SER A 123 0.37 -25.74 -5.90
C SER A 123 1.60 -25.91 -6.80
N HIS A 124 2.06 -27.15 -7.02
CA HIS A 124 3.19 -27.47 -7.92
C HIS A 124 2.81 -27.57 -9.40
N CYS A 125 1.52 -27.64 -9.74
CA CYS A 125 1.07 -27.68 -11.14
C CYS A 125 1.04 -26.27 -11.73
N THR A 126 1.44 -26.11 -12.99
CA THR A 126 1.19 -24.84 -13.71
C THR A 126 -0.29 -24.74 -14.07
N PHE A 127 -0.83 -25.82 -14.64
CA PHE A 127 -2.26 -26.00 -14.89
C PHE A 127 -2.80 -27.23 -14.19
N LEU A 128 -4.06 -27.20 -13.73
CA LEU A 128 -4.70 -28.38 -13.12
C LEU A 128 -4.73 -29.60 -14.05
N ASP A 129 -4.68 -29.39 -15.37
CA ASP A 129 -4.68 -30.45 -16.38
C ASP A 129 -3.45 -31.37 -16.32
N GLU A 130 -2.39 -30.96 -15.63
CA GLU A 130 -1.24 -31.82 -15.31
C GLU A 130 -1.62 -32.99 -14.37
N TRP A 131 -2.75 -32.85 -13.67
CA TRP A 131 -3.40 -33.90 -12.90
C TRP A 131 -4.82 -34.21 -13.42
N PRO A 132 -4.92 -34.91 -14.56
CA PRO A 132 -6.19 -35.11 -15.25
C PRO A 132 -7.22 -35.93 -14.46
N GLU A 133 -6.79 -36.76 -13.49
CA GLU A 133 -7.67 -37.58 -12.67
C GLU A 133 -8.35 -36.82 -11.52
N LEU A 134 -7.84 -35.64 -11.13
CA LEU A 134 -8.29 -34.91 -9.95
C LEU A 134 -9.75 -34.45 -10.07
N MET A 135 -10.05 -33.62 -11.07
CA MET A 135 -11.40 -33.05 -11.24
C MET A 135 -12.47 -34.11 -11.50
N PRO A 136 -12.25 -35.14 -12.34
CA PRO A 136 -13.19 -36.25 -12.48
C PRO A 136 -13.43 -37.02 -11.18
N ALA A 137 -12.41 -37.25 -10.36
CA ALA A 137 -12.55 -37.95 -9.08
C ALA A 137 -13.37 -37.14 -8.07
N LEU A 138 -13.09 -35.84 -7.95
CA LEU A 138 -13.85 -34.94 -7.08
C LEU A 138 -15.32 -34.85 -7.51
N SER A 139 -15.57 -34.70 -8.82
CA SER A 139 -16.93 -34.66 -9.39
C SER A 139 -17.70 -35.95 -9.08
N LEU A 140 -17.05 -37.11 -9.22
CA LEU A 140 -17.65 -38.39 -8.89
C LEU A 140 -18.03 -38.50 -7.40
N PHE A 141 -17.18 -38.02 -6.50
CA PHE A 141 -17.49 -38.02 -5.06
C PHE A 141 -18.66 -37.09 -4.71
N LEU A 142 -18.80 -35.96 -5.40
CA LEU A 142 -19.96 -35.07 -5.23
C LEU A 142 -21.27 -35.68 -5.78
N GLU A 143 -21.20 -36.50 -6.84
CA GLU A 143 -22.39 -37.17 -7.39
C GLU A 143 -22.88 -38.34 -6.51
N GLN A 144 -22.01 -38.90 -5.66
CA GLN A 144 -22.31 -40.04 -4.79
C GLN A 144 -23.08 -39.63 -3.53
N GLN A 145 -24.38 -39.38 -3.67
CA GLN A 145 -25.27 -38.91 -2.59
C GLN A 145 -25.39 -39.82 -1.35
N SER A 146 -24.84 -41.04 -1.38
CA SER A 146 -24.91 -42.00 -0.26
C SER A 146 -23.65 -42.09 0.60
N ASP A 147 -22.54 -41.44 0.21
CA ASP A 147 -21.28 -41.49 0.95
C ASP A 147 -20.88 -40.10 1.46
N ASP A 148 -21.33 -39.79 2.68
CA ASP A 148 -21.00 -38.54 3.38
C ASP A 148 -19.49 -38.32 3.54
N ASN A 149 -18.68 -39.39 3.63
CA ASN A 149 -17.23 -39.25 3.78
C ASN A 149 -16.58 -38.82 2.48
N ALA A 150 -17.00 -39.41 1.36
CA ALA A 150 -16.55 -39.02 0.02
C ALA A 150 -16.91 -37.56 -0.28
N ILE A 151 -18.16 -37.17 0.00
CA ILE A 151 -18.64 -35.79 -0.16
C ILE A 151 -17.83 -34.83 0.72
N ALA A 152 -17.68 -35.13 2.01
CA ALA A 152 -16.93 -34.29 2.93
C ALA A 152 -15.46 -34.12 2.52
N GLY A 153 -14.83 -35.21 2.05
CA GLY A 153 -13.45 -35.19 1.56
C GLY A 153 -13.31 -34.35 0.28
N ALA A 154 -14.24 -34.51 -0.66
CA ALA A 154 -14.25 -33.77 -1.92
C ALA A 154 -14.46 -32.27 -1.69
N LEU A 155 -15.49 -31.89 -0.92
CA LEU A 155 -15.76 -30.49 -0.58
C LEU A 155 -14.59 -29.87 0.19
N SER A 156 -14.04 -30.57 1.19
CA SER A 156 -12.89 -30.05 1.95
C SER A 156 -11.62 -29.88 1.10
N ALA A 157 -11.41 -30.72 0.09
CA ALA A 157 -10.33 -30.54 -0.87
C ALA A 157 -10.60 -29.37 -1.81
N LEU A 158 -11.83 -29.26 -2.33
CA LEU A 158 -12.25 -28.19 -3.23
C LEU A 158 -12.18 -26.81 -2.57
N VAL A 159 -12.59 -26.67 -1.30
CA VAL A 159 -12.48 -25.39 -0.56
C VAL A 159 -11.04 -24.89 -0.61
N LYS A 160 -10.08 -25.74 -0.22
CA LYS A 160 -8.66 -25.38 -0.21
C LYS A 160 -8.10 -25.15 -1.62
N ILE A 161 -8.52 -25.92 -2.63
CA ILE A 161 -8.09 -25.68 -4.02
C ILE A 161 -8.60 -24.33 -4.51
N CYS A 162 -9.85 -23.96 -4.18
CA CYS A 162 -10.39 -22.67 -4.58
C CYS A 162 -9.72 -21.53 -3.80
N GLU A 163 -9.49 -21.70 -2.51
CA GLU A 163 -8.79 -20.73 -1.65
C GLU A 163 -7.35 -20.46 -2.15
N ASP A 164 -6.54 -21.51 -2.34
CA ASP A 164 -5.12 -21.38 -2.68
C ASP A 164 -4.85 -21.25 -4.19
N SER A 165 -5.82 -21.61 -5.04
CA SER A 165 -5.57 -21.87 -6.48
C SER A 165 -6.78 -21.62 -7.39
N ALA A 166 -7.75 -20.77 -7.01
CA ALA A 166 -8.88 -20.43 -7.88
C ALA A 166 -8.46 -19.90 -9.26
N ALA A 167 -7.40 -19.09 -9.35
CA ALA A 167 -6.89 -18.61 -10.62
C ALA A 167 -6.47 -19.77 -11.56
N LYS A 168 -5.93 -20.86 -11.02
CA LYS A 168 -5.57 -22.05 -11.82
C LYS A 168 -6.81 -22.79 -12.32
N LEU A 169 -7.91 -22.77 -11.56
CA LEU A 169 -9.20 -23.34 -11.97
C LEU A 169 -9.83 -22.55 -13.13
N GLU A 170 -9.75 -21.21 -13.10
CA GLU A 170 -10.31 -20.36 -14.16
C GLU A 170 -9.48 -20.42 -15.45
N HIS A 171 -8.16 -20.33 -15.34
CA HIS A 171 -7.27 -20.29 -16.51
C HIS A 171 -6.96 -21.67 -17.10
N SER A 172 -7.42 -22.76 -16.47
CA SER A 172 -7.22 -24.12 -16.98
C SER A 172 -7.91 -24.32 -18.34
N PRO A 173 -7.21 -24.88 -19.35
CA PRO A 173 -7.79 -25.22 -20.65
C PRO A 173 -9.06 -26.07 -20.59
N SER A 174 -9.21 -26.97 -19.62
CA SER A 174 -10.41 -27.80 -19.47
C SER A 174 -11.63 -27.07 -18.89
N ARG A 175 -11.44 -25.84 -18.37
CA ARG A 175 -12.48 -25.00 -17.75
C ARG A 175 -13.34 -25.76 -16.72
N PRO A 176 -12.73 -26.34 -15.67
CA PRO A 176 -13.41 -27.20 -14.71
C PRO A 176 -14.59 -26.53 -13.98
N LEU A 177 -14.57 -25.20 -13.83
CA LEU A 177 -15.64 -24.46 -13.17
C LEU A 177 -17.00 -24.57 -13.89
N ASN A 178 -17.01 -24.79 -15.22
CA ASN A 178 -18.25 -24.96 -15.97
C ASN A 178 -19.05 -26.19 -15.54
N THR A 179 -18.37 -27.25 -15.11
CA THR A 179 -19.01 -28.47 -14.62
C THR A 179 -19.17 -28.48 -13.10
N LEU A 180 -18.24 -27.86 -12.38
CA LEU A 180 -18.24 -27.86 -10.92
C LEU A 180 -19.32 -26.95 -10.33
N VAL A 181 -19.52 -25.75 -10.90
CA VAL A 181 -20.48 -24.77 -10.35
C VAL A 181 -21.91 -25.35 -10.23
N PRO A 182 -22.50 -25.99 -11.25
CA PRO A 182 -23.82 -26.61 -11.12
C PRO A 182 -23.90 -27.67 -10.02
N GLN A 183 -22.82 -28.45 -9.81
CA GLN A 183 -22.76 -29.48 -8.77
C GLN A 183 -22.74 -28.84 -7.37
N LEU A 184 -21.95 -27.78 -7.18
CA LEU A 184 -21.88 -27.06 -5.89
C LEU A 184 -23.22 -26.38 -5.55
N LEU A 185 -23.90 -25.79 -6.54
CA LEU A 185 -25.22 -25.17 -6.34
C LEU A 185 -26.27 -26.16 -5.81
N HIS A 186 -26.22 -27.43 -6.24
CA HIS A 186 -27.14 -28.46 -5.74
C HIS A 186 -27.02 -28.68 -4.22
N TYR A 187 -25.82 -28.46 -3.66
CA TYR A 187 -25.59 -28.65 -2.22
C TYR A 187 -26.24 -27.59 -1.34
N PHE A 188 -26.71 -26.46 -1.88
CA PHE A 188 -27.38 -25.43 -1.05
C PHE A 188 -28.67 -25.94 -0.40
N HIS A 189 -29.29 -26.99 -0.95
CA HIS A 189 -30.48 -27.63 -0.38
C HIS A 189 -30.16 -28.84 0.51
N HIS A 190 -28.88 -29.17 0.70
CA HIS A 190 -28.48 -30.38 1.40
C HIS A 190 -28.79 -30.28 2.91
N PRO A 191 -29.28 -31.34 3.60
CA PRO A 191 -29.61 -31.28 5.02
C PRO A 191 -28.39 -31.02 5.92
N ASN A 192 -27.20 -31.45 5.51
CA ASN A 192 -25.95 -31.23 6.25
C ASN A 192 -25.43 -29.80 6.05
N ALA A 193 -25.41 -29.00 7.13
CA ALA A 193 -24.95 -27.61 7.12
C ALA A 193 -23.48 -27.47 6.70
N THR A 194 -22.61 -28.42 7.07
CA THR A 194 -21.20 -28.41 6.66
C THR A 194 -21.05 -28.50 5.15
N PHE A 195 -21.90 -29.28 4.48
CA PHE A 195 -21.85 -29.39 3.01
C PHE A 195 -22.37 -28.13 2.33
N ARG A 196 -23.41 -27.50 2.89
CA ARG A 196 -23.88 -26.19 2.42
C ARG A 196 -22.78 -25.13 2.55
N ARG A 197 -22.16 -25.07 3.73
CA ARG A 197 -21.04 -24.17 4.02
C ARG A 197 -19.88 -24.38 3.06
N ASP A 198 -19.38 -25.61 2.92
CA ASP A 198 -18.20 -25.87 2.08
C ASP A 198 -18.49 -25.62 0.59
N ALA A 199 -19.69 -25.97 0.10
CA ALA A 199 -20.08 -25.68 -1.27
C ALA A 199 -20.17 -24.16 -1.54
N LEU A 200 -20.74 -23.40 -0.60
CA LEU A 200 -20.81 -21.94 -0.69
C LEU A 200 -19.42 -21.30 -0.60
N ALA A 201 -18.55 -21.80 0.28
CA ALA A 201 -17.16 -21.34 0.40
C ALA A 201 -16.39 -21.52 -0.92
N CYS A 202 -16.49 -22.70 -1.55
CA CYS A 202 -15.90 -22.93 -2.88
C CYS A 202 -16.37 -21.90 -3.90
N LEU A 203 -17.68 -21.61 -3.94
CA LEU A 203 -18.24 -20.64 -4.87
C LEU A 203 -17.75 -19.22 -4.57
N ASN A 204 -17.64 -18.81 -3.31
CA ASN A 204 -17.13 -17.49 -2.93
C ASN A 204 -15.69 -17.27 -3.41
N HIS A 205 -14.80 -18.26 -3.27
CA HIS A 205 -13.41 -18.15 -3.71
C HIS A 205 -13.25 -17.99 -5.23
N VAL A 206 -14.21 -18.49 -6.03
CA VAL A 206 -14.16 -18.37 -7.50
C VAL A 206 -15.05 -17.24 -8.04
N LEU A 207 -15.94 -16.69 -7.21
CA LEU A 207 -16.91 -15.65 -7.57
C LEU A 207 -16.21 -14.40 -8.11
N ILE A 208 -15.06 -14.02 -7.55
CA ILE A 208 -14.27 -12.85 -7.96
C ILE A 208 -13.85 -12.90 -9.44
N PHE A 209 -13.66 -14.09 -10.01
CA PHE A 209 -13.30 -14.26 -11.43
C PHE A 209 -14.49 -14.20 -12.38
N MET A 210 -15.72 -14.23 -11.84
CA MET A 210 -16.97 -14.30 -12.61
C MET A 210 -16.92 -15.38 -13.72
N PRO A 211 -16.64 -16.65 -13.35
CA PRO A 211 -16.43 -17.72 -14.31
C PRO A 211 -17.68 -17.95 -15.16
N VAL A 212 -17.51 -18.33 -16.42
CA VAL A 212 -18.62 -18.51 -17.38
C VAL A 212 -19.70 -19.46 -16.83
N GLY A 213 -19.29 -20.55 -16.17
CA GLY A 213 -20.21 -21.50 -15.52
C GLY A 213 -21.11 -20.85 -14.47
N LEU A 214 -20.60 -19.88 -13.72
CA LEU A 214 -21.39 -19.15 -12.73
C LEU A 214 -22.29 -18.11 -13.37
N VAL A 215 -21.80 -17.37 -14.36
CA VAL A 215 -22.59 -16.37 -15.09
C VAL A 215 -23.82 -17.02 -15.75
N VAL A 216 -23.65 -18.21 -16.34
CA VAL A 216 -24.76 -18.96 -16.95
C VAL A 216 -25.78 -19.43 -15.91
N HIS A 217 -25.35 -19.70 -14.68
CA HIS A 217 -26.18 -20.19 -13.58
C HIS A 217 -26.49 -19.15 -12.51
N MET A 218 -26.36 -17.86 -12.83
CA MET A 218 -26.48 -16.77 -11.86
C MET A 218 -27.86 -16.72 -11.18
N GLU A 219 -28.94 -16.94 -11.93
CA GLU A 219 -30.29 -17.00 -11.35
C GLU A 219 -30.43 -18.11 -10.30
N THR A 220 -29.84 -19.29 -10.56
CA THR A 220 -29.83 -20.41 -9.62
C THR A 220 -28.97 -20.10 -8.39
N PHE A 221 -27.81 -19.46 -8.59
CA PHE A 221 -26.96 -19.00 -7.50
C PHE A 221 -27.70 -18.02 -6.60
N LEU A 222 -28.32 -16.96 -7.15
CA LEU A 222 -29.07 -15.96 -6.38
C LEU A 222 -30.29 -16.57 -5.66
N ALA A 223 -31.02 -17.49 -6.31
CA ALA A 223 -32.11 -18.21 -5.65
C ALA A 223 -31.60 -19.07 -4.48
N GLY A 224 -30.43 -19.68 -4.65
CA GLY A 224 -29.72 -20.41 -3.62
C GLY A 224 -29.27 -19.53 -2.46
N ILE A 225 -28.66 -18.37 -2.74
CA ILE A 225 -28.30 -17.37 -1.72
C ILE A 225 -29.54 -16.94 -0.95
N SER A 226 -30.63 -16.62 -1.65
CA SER A 226 -31.90 -16.24 -1.02
C SER A 226 -32.44 -17.31 -0.07
N LEU A 227 -32.31 -18.60 -0.41
CA LEU A 227 -32.67 -19.71 0.49
C LEU A 227 -31.79 -19.71 1.76
N LEU A 228 -30.48 -19.57 1.59
CA LEU A 228 -29.50 -19.68 2.67
C LEU A 228 -29.50 -18.47 3.62
N THR A 229 -30.13 -17.35 3.27
CA THR A 229 -30.33 -16.21 4.19
C THR A 229 -31.02 -16.59 5.51
N GLN A 230 -31.79 -17.68 5.53
CA GLN A 230 -32.52 -18.17 6.70
C GLN A 230 -31.90 -19.44 7.30
N ASP A 231 -30.65 -19.77 6.94
CA ASP A 231 -29.98 -20.96 7.45
C ASP A 231 -29.82 -20.91 8.97
N VAL A 232 -29.98 -22.05 9.63
CA VAL A 232 -29.79 -22.19 11.08
C VAL A 232 -28.33 -22.06 11.49
N SER A 233 -27.39 -22.43 10.60
CA SER A 233 -25.96 -22.38 10.85
C SER A 233 -25.40 -20.98 10.62
N SER A 234 -24.73 -20.41 11.62
CA SER A 234 -24.05 -19.11 11.49
C SER A 234 -22.93 -19.16 10.46
N ASP A 235 -22.14 -20.24 10.41
CA ASP A 235 -21.11 -20.45 9.37
C ASP A 235 -21.65 -20.28 7.94
N VAL A 236 -22.88 -20.74 7.68
CA VAL A 236 -23.53 -20.59 6.36
C VAL A 236 -24.00 -19.16 6.16
N ARG A 237 -24.67 -18.55 7.15
CA ARG A 237 -25.14 -17.15 7.05
C ARG A 237 -23.98 -16.17 6.85
N LYS A 238 -22.85 -16.40 7.51
CA LYS A 238 -21.61 -15.63 7.33
C LYS A 238 -21.16 -15.64 5.87
N LEU A 239 -21.06 -16.84 5.28
CA LEU A 239 -20.67 -16.99 3.89
C LEU A 239 -21.70 -16.39 2.92
N VAL A 240 -22.99 -16.36 3.28
CA VAL A 240 -24.03 -15.67 2.50
C VAL A 240 -23.77 -14.16 2.47
N CYS A 241 -23.44 -13.53 3.60
CA CYS A 241 -23.04 -12.13 3.63
C CYS A 241 -21.82 -11.89 2.73
N LYS A 242 -20.78 -12.71 2.88
CA LYS A 242 -19.58 -12.68 2.05
C LYS A 242 -19.87 -12.80 0.55
N SER A 243 -20.77 -13.69 0.15
CA SER A 243 -21.18 -13.83 -1.26
C SER A 243 -21.80 -12.56 -1.81
N ILE A 244 -22.62 -11.88 -1.00
CA ILE A 244 -23.28 -10.63 -1.38
C ILE A 244 -22.24 -9.53 -1.54
N VAL A 245 -21.30 -9.40 -0.60
CA VAL A 245 -20.22 -8.41 -0.64
C VAL A 245 -19.33 -8.61 -1.88
N ILE A 246 -18.82 -9.82 -2.11
CA ILE A 246 -17.99 -10.11 -3.30
C ILE A 246 -18.78 -9.81 -4.59
N LEU A 247 -20.05 -10.24 -4.68
CA LEU A 247 -20.86 -9.99 -5.87
C LEU A 247 -21.23 -8.51 -6.05
N LEU A 248 -21.22 -7.72 -4.98
CA LEU A 248 -21.37 -6.27 -5.03
C LEU A 248 -20.21 -5.65 -5.81
N GLU A 249 -18.97 -6.07 -5.53
CA GLU A 249 -17.77 -5.56 -6.19
C GLU A 249 -17.64 -6.02 -7.65
N VAL A 250 -17.87 -7.31 -7.94
CA VAL A 250 -17.59 -7.87 -9.28
C VAL A 250 -18.80 -7.99 -10.20
N GLY A 251 -20.01 -7.76 -9.69
CA GLY A 251 -21.24 -8.04 -10.43
C GLY A 251 -22.50 -7.37 -9.90
N VAL A 252 -22.39 -6.12 -9.43
CA VAL A 252 -23.51 -5.34 -8.85
C VAL A 252 -24.79 -5.39 -9.68
N GLN A 253 -24.69 -5.42 -11.01
CA GLN A 253 -25.83 -5.47 -11.93
C GLN A 253 -26.79 -6.64 -11.67
N TYR A 254 -26.28 -7.76 -11.12
CA TYR A 254 -27.10 -8.92 -10.76
C TYR A 254 -27.84 -8.72 -9.43
N LEU A 255 -27.31 -7.88 -8.54
CA LEU A 255 -27.90 -7.56 -7.23
C LEU A 255 -28.93 -6.42 -7.32
N VAL A 256 -28.76 -5.46 -8.24
CA VAL A 256 -29.65 -4.29 -8.40
C VAL A 256 -31.15 -4.64 -8.39
N PRO A 257 -31.64 -5.68 -9.09
CA PRO A 257 -33.06 -6.04 -9.08
C PRO A 257 -33.59 -6.49 -7.71
N HIS A 258 -32.69 -6.95 -6.83
CA HIS A 258 -32.99 -7.54 -5.53
C HIS A 258 -32.52 -6.68 -4.35
N LEU A 259 -31.95 -5.50 -4.62
CA LEU A 259 -31.23 -4.69 -3.66
C LEU A 259 -32.04 -4.36 -2.40
N ASP A 260 -33.33 -4.04 -2.53
CA ASP A 260 -34.21 -3.77 -1.39
C ASP A 260 -34.34 -4.98 -0.43
N SER A 261 -34.41 -6.20 -0.97
CA SER A 261 -34.47 -7.42 -0.16
C SER A 261 -33.12 -7.74 0.46
N ILE A 262 -32.03 -7.46 -0.26
CA ILE A 262 -30.66 -7.62 0.23
C ILE A 262 -30.41 -6.67 1.40
N ILE A 263 -30.71 -5.37 1.27
CA ILE A 263 -30.53 -4.38 2.35
C ILE A 263 -31.30 -4.79 3.61
N GLN A 264 -32.54 -5.28 3.47
CA GLN A 264 -33.32 -5.77 4.61
C GLN A 264 -32.71 -7.00 5.27
N PHE A 265 -32.12 -7.91 4.48
CA PHE A 265 -31.38 -9.05 5.00
C PHE A 265 -30.12 -8.60 5.73
N ILE A 266 -29.30 -7.73 5.13
CA ILE A 266 -28.06 -7.22 5.71
C ILE A 266 -28.33 -6.48 7.02
N LEU A 267 -29.37 -5.63 7.09
CA LEU A 267 -29.80 -4.99 8.34
C LEU A 267 -30.11 -5.98 9.47
N ARG A 268 -30.63 -7.16 9.12
CA ARG A 268 -30.91 -8.23 10.09
C ARG A 268 -29.64 -9.01 10.44
N ALA A 269 -28.82 -9.34 9.45
CA ALA A 269 -27.59 -10.11 9.63
C ALA A 269 -26.52 -9.33 10.41
N ASN A 270 -26.44 -8.01 10.23
CA ASN A 270 -25.59 -7.11 11.01
C ASN A 270 -26.08 -6.94 12.47
N GLN A 271 -27.20 -7.55 12.82
CA GLN A 271 -27.72 -7.69 14.19
C GLN A 271 -27.78 -9.15 14.64
N ASP A 272 -27.08 -10.06 13.96
CA ASP A 272 -27.04 -11.47 14.33
C ASP A 272 -26.38 -11.64 15.72
N THR A 273 -26.76 -12.71 16.42
CA THR A 273 -26.17 -13.05 17.73
C THR A 273 -24.76 -13.59 17.59
N ASP A 274 -24.43 -14.15 16.43
CA ASP A 274 -23.07 -14.56 16.10
C ASP A 274 -22.33 -13.36 15.49
N GLU A 275 -21.34 -12.85 16.21
CA GLU A 275 -20.61 -11.65 15.82
C GLU A 275 -19.91 -11.80 14.47
N THR A 276 -19.48 -13.01 14.10
CA THR A 276 -18.83 -13.25 12.80
C THR A 276 -19.79 -13.04 11.63
N VAL A 277 -21.08 -13.33 11.80
CA VAL A 277 -22.11 -13.01 10.81
C VAL A 277 -22.36 -11.51 10.77
N ALA A 278 -22.36 -10.86 11.94
CA ALA A 278 -22.60 -9.43 12.05
C ALA A 278 -21.48 -8.60 11.39
N ILE A 279 -20.22 -9.03 11.53
CA ILE A 279 -19.03 -8.42 10.88
C ILE A 279 -19.16 -8.52 9.36
N GLU A 280 -19.37 -9.72 8.82
CA GLU A 280 -19.42 -9.91 7.36
C GLU A 280 -20.66 -9.27 6.72
N ALA A 281 -21.74 -9.07 7.49
CA ALA A 281 -22.85 -8.25 7.05
C ALA A 281 -22.53 -6.75 7.10
N CYS A 282 -21.70 -6.30 8.04
CA CYS A 282 -21.31 -4.90 8.20
C CYS A 282 -20.44 -4.40 7.03
N GLU A 283 -19.59 -5.28 6.49
CA GLU A 283 -18.73 -4.97 5.33
C GLU A 283 -19.52 -4.46 4.11
N PHE A 284 -20.76 -4.94 3.94
CA PHE A 284 -21.66 -4.47 2.88
C PHE A 284 -21.82 -2.95 2.82
N TRP A 285 -21.82 -2.26 3.97
CA TRP A 285 -22.07 -0.81 3.99
C TRP A 285 -20.92 -0.01 3.39
N ALA A 286 -19.68 -0.37 3.73
CA ALA A 286 -18.48 0.25 3.16
C ALA A 286 -18.38 -0.12 1.68
N SER A 287 -18.42 -1.41 1.34
CA SER A 287 -18.33 -1.89 -0.05
C SER A 287 -19.42 -1.34 -0.97
N PHE A 288 -20.60 -0.96 -0.45
CA PHE A 288 -21.64 -0.30 -1.25
C PHE A 288 -21.29 1.14 -1.61
N CYS A 289 -20.66 1.87 -0.70
CA CYS A 289 -20.21 3.24 -0.93
C CYS A 289 -19.02 3.30 -1.90
N ASP A 290 -18.16 2.28 -1.89
CA ASP A 290 -16.95 2.23 -2.71
C ASP A 290 -17.22 1.75 -4.16
N LEU A 291 -18.49 1.56 -4.51
CA LEU A 291 -18.87 1.15 -5.87
C LEU A 291 -18.60 2.25 -6.88
N ARG A 292 -18.05 1.86 -8.03
CA ARG A 292 -17.95 2.75 -9.21
C ARG A 292 -19.31 3.28 -9.65
N GLU A 293 -20.37 2.49 -9.47
CA GLU A 293 -21.76 2.86 -9.76
C GLU A 293 -22.50 3.51 -8.58
N PHE A 294 -21.80 3.87 -7.50
CA PHE A 294 -22.41 4.40 -6.28
C PHE A 294 -23.35 5.58 -6.55
N GLU A 295 -22.95 6.54 -7.39
CA GLU A 295 -23.76 7.72 -7.71
C GLU A 295 -25.12 7.37 -8.34
N ASP A 296 -25.19 6.31 -9.14
CA ASP A 296 -26.45 5.82 -9.74
C ASP A 296 -27.31 5.06 -8.72
N LEU A 297 -26.67 4.41 -7.74
CA LEU A 297 -27.31 3.49 -6.80
C LEU A 297 -27.62 4.10 -5.43
N LYS A 298 -27.01 5.23 -5.04
CA LYS A 298 -27.14 5.81 -3.70
C LYS A 298 -28.58 6.13 -3.30
N LEU A 299 -29.41 6.53 -4.27
CA LEU A 299 -30.85 6.78 -4.04
C LEU A 299 -31.63 5.53 -3.58
N ARG A 300 -31.09 4.32 -3.82
CA ARG A 300 -31.71 3.06 -3.38
C ARG A 300 -31.46 2.75 -1.91
N LEU A 301 -30.29 3.14 -1.39
CA LEU A 301 -29.94 2.94 0.02
C LEU A 301 -30.40 4.12 0.91
N GLN A 302 -30.55 5.33 0.33
CA GLN A 302 -31.01 6.54 1.03
C GLN A 302 -32.24 6.34 1.96
N PRO A 303 -33.31 5.62 1.56
CA PRO A 303 -34.47 5.39 2.44
C PRO A 303 -34.18 4.58 3.71
N TYR A 304 -33.06 3.84 3.73
CA TYR A 304 -32.66 2.96 4.82
C TYR A 304 -31.64 3.62 5.77
N LEU A 305 -31.09 4.80 5.43
CA LEU A 305 -30.10 5.50 6.27
C LEU A 305 -30.59 5.74 7.71
N THR A 306 -31.87 6.01 7.90
CA THR A 306 -32.48 6.18 9.24
C THR A 306 -32.43 4.91 10.10
N GLN A 307 -32.14 3.75 9.52
CA GLN A 307 -31.97 2.46 10.20
C GLN A 307 -30.50 2.03 10.24
N VAL A 308 -29.75 2.25 9.14
CA VAL A 308 -28.33 1.88 9.04
C VAL A 308 -27.47 2.73 9.97
N VAL A 309 -27.61 4.05 9.96
CA VAL A 309 -26.77 4.95 10.75
C VAL A 309 -26.87 4.66 12.27
N PRO A 310 -28.07 4.50 12.87
CA PRO A 310 -28.17 4.13 14.27
C PRO A 310 -27.65 2.73 14.59
N LEU A 311 -27.74 1.80 13.63
CA LEU A 311 -27.22 0.44 13.79
C LEU A 311 -25.70 0.46 13.92
N LEU A 312 -25.01 1.08 12.95
CA LEU A 312 -23.55 1.21 12.96
C LEU A 312 -23.08 1.95 14.21
N PHE A 313 -23.70 3.08 14.52
CA PHE A 313 -23.36 3.87 15.71
C PHE A 313 -23.48 3.08 17.03
N ARG A 314 -24.43 2.13 17.12
CA ARG A 314 -24.55 1.24 18.29
C ARG A 314 -23.44 0.19 18.34
N CYS A 315 -23.05 -0.33 17.19
CA CYS A 315 -22.03 -1.39 17.06
C CYS A 315 -20.60 -0.87 17.25
N MET A 316 -20.39 0.46 17.29
CA MET A 316 -19.11 1.11 17.55
C MET A 316 -18.66 1.10 19.02
N VAL A 317 -19.42 0.50 19.93
CA VAL A 317 -19.06 0.39 21.35
C VAL A 317 -18.16 -0.84 21.55
N TYR A 318 -17.10 -0.72 22.35
CA TYR A 318 -16.25 -1.86 22.72
C TYR A 318 -17.04 -3.04 23.28
N SER A 319 -16.63 -4.26 22.92
CA SER A 319 -17.22 -5.48 23.44
C SER A 319 -16.80 -5.73 24.90
N GLU A 320 -17.55 -6.56 25.64
CA GLU A 320 -17.15 -6.94 27.00
C GLU A 320 -15.80 -7.69 27.04
N GLU A 321 -15.46 -8.41 25.96
CA GLU A 321 -14.18 -9.12 25.83
C GLU A 321 -13.01 -8.15 25.62
N ASP A 322 -13.20 -7.11 24.80
CA ASP A 322 -12.20 -6.03 24.63
C ASP A 322 -11.96 -5.32 25.96
N LEU A 323 -13.04 -4.99 26.68
CA LEU A 323 -12.95 -4.33 27.98
C LEU A 323 -12.20 -5.17 29.02
N ALA A 324 -12.44 -6.48 29.07
CA ALA A 324 -11.71 -7.39 29.96
C ALA A 324 -10.22 -7.46 29.61
N THR A 325 -9.90 -7.41 28.30
CA THR A 325 -8.52 -7.38 27.82
C THR A 325 -7.84 -6.07 28.23
N PHE A 326 -8.50 -4.93 28.05
CA PHE A 326 -7.98 -3.63 28.49
C PHE A 326 -7.72 -3.56 30.00
N GLU A 327 -8.65 -4.08 30.81
CA GLU A 327 -8.47 -4.12 32.27
C GLU A 327 -7.27 -4.98 32.68
N ALA A 328 -6.97 -6.05 31.94
CA ALA A 328 -5.80 -6.89 32.16
C ALA A 328 -4.50 -6.19 31.70
N GLU A 329 -4.53 -5.52 30.56
CA GLU A 329 -3.41 -4.75 30.03
C GLU A 329 -3.04 -3.58 30.94
N GLU A 330 -4.02 -2.78 31.38
CA GLU A 330 -3.81 -1.60 32.23
C GLU A 330 -3.11 -1.96 33.55
N GLN A 331 -3.34 -3.18 34.07
CA GLN A 331 -2.65 -3.70 35.26
C GLN A 331 -1.17 -4.05 35.00
N SER A 332 -0.79 -4.23 33.74
CA SER A 332 0.55 -4.63 33.28
C SER A 332 1.31 -3.51 32.57
N GLN A 333 0.65 -2.41 32.18
CA GLN A 333 1.27 -1.27 31.51
C GLN A 333 2.10 -0.45 32.50
N ASP A 334 3.42 -0.59 32.39
CA ASP A 334 4.40 0.32 32.99
C ASP A 334 5.24 0.92 31.87
N GLU A 335 5.23 2.25 31.76
CA GLU A 335 6.03 3.01 30.79
C GLU A 335 7.55 2.73 30.90
N ASN A 336 8.00 2.28 32.08
CA ASN A 336 9.39 1.97 32.35
C ASN A 336 9.76 0.51 32.04
N VAL A 337 8.79 -0.33 31.66
CA VAL A 337 9.03 -1.73 31.29
C VAL A 337 9.30 -1.79 29.78
N PRO A 338 10.46 -2.34 29.36
CA PRO A 338 10.77 -2.55 27.96
C PRO A 338 9.71 -3.41 27.25
N ASP A 339 9.43 -3.06 25.99
CA ASP A 339 8.56 -3.87 25.13
C ASP A 339 9.19 -5.25 24.90
N ARG A 340 8.36 -6.29 24.82
CA ARG A 340 8.88 -7.62 24.50
C ARG A 340 9.23 -7.66 23.01
N PRO A 341 10.23 -8.46 22.59
CA PRO A 341 10.51 -8.64 21.16
C PRO A 341 9.31 -9.15 20.36
N GLU A 342 8.39 -9.86 21.02
CA GLU A 342 7.13 -10.35 20.45
C GLU A 342 6.13 -9.22 20.18
N ASP A 343 6.19 -8.12 20.95
CA ASP A 343 5.28 -6.97 20.86
C ASP A 343 5.77 -5.91 19.83
N ILE A 344 6.96 -6.11 19.25
CA ILE A 344 7.57 -5.20 18.28
C ILE A 344 7.40 -5.80 16.89
N LYS A 345 6.56 -5.16 16.07
CA LYS A 345 6.37 -5.56 14.67
C LYS A 345 7.69 -5.54 13.90
N PRO A 346 7.85 -6.42 12.89
CA PRO A 346 8.93 -6.27 11.92
C PRO A 346 8.88 -4.86 11.31
N VAL A 347 9.95 -4.10 11.46
CA VAL A 347 10.07 -2.74 10.95
C VAL A 347 10.51 -2.80 9.50
N PHE A 348 9.69 -2.30 8.57
CA PHE A 348 10.03 -2.17 7.15
C PHE A 348 10.22 -0.70 6.78
N HIS A 349 11.07 -0.44 5.80
CA HIS A 349 11.19 0.89 5.20
C HIS A 349 9.87 1.32 4.54
N ARG A 350 9.38 2.52 4.88
CA ARG A 350 8.19 3.13 4.27
C ARG A 350 8.59 3.87 3.00
N LYS A 351 7.96 3.55 1.87
CA LYS A 351 8.29 4.13 0.56
C LYS A 351 8.08 5.64 0.57
N ALA A 352 9.11 6.39 0.18
CA ALA A 352 9.03 7.84 -0.02
C ALA A 352 8.32 8.21 -1.35
N GLY A 353 7.12 7.67 -1.56
CA GLY A 353 6.42 7.65 -2.86
C GLY A 353 5.54 8.87 -3.18
N SER A 354 5.01 9.59 -2.18
CA SER A 354 4.04 10.68 -2.44
C SER A 354 4.46 12.08 -1.94
N SER A 355 5.57 12.21 -1.21
CA SER A 355 6.01 13.50 -0.61
C SER A 355 7.29 14.10 -1.20
N TYR A 356 8.06 13.38 -2.03
CA TYR A 356 9.24 13.93 -2.74
C TYR A 356 8.85 14.81 -3.94
N VAL A 357 8.18 15.93 -3.67
CA VAL A 357 8.19 17.09 -4.56
C VAL A 357 9.48 17.86 -4.26
N SER A 358 10.56 17.53 -4.98
CA SER A 358 11.79 18.31 -4.91
C SER A 358 11.50 19.76 -5.32
N GLY A 359 11.53 20.67 -4.34
CA GLY A 359 11.67 22.11 -4.55
C GLY A 359 10.47 22.85 -5.14
N GLY A 360 9.41 23.03 -4.34
CA GLY A 360 8.41 24.07 -4.58
C GLY A 360 7.48 24.25 -3.38
N SER A 361 7.47 25.45 -2.78
CA SER A 361 6.56 25.82 -1.68
C SER A 361 5.14 25.31 -1.92
N LEU A 362 4.64 24.52 -0.97
CA LEU A 362 3.24 24.12 -0.91
C LEU A 362 2.39 25.38 -0.63
N ASN A 363 1.48 25.73 -1.54
CA ASN A 363 0.45 26.76 -1.33
C ASN A 363 -0.95 26.12 -1.47
N GLU A 364 -1.88 26.63 -0.66
CA GLU A 364 -3.21 26.15 -0.21
C GLU A 364 -4.29 25.72 -1.24
N ASP A 365 -4.02 25.54 -2.53
CA ASP A 365 -5.11 25.40 -3.54
C ASP A 365 -5.47 23.95 -3.96
N ASP A 366 -5.02 22.89 -3.28
CA ASP A 366 -5.28 21.48 -3.70
C ASP A 366 -6.54 20.81 -3.11
N LYS A 367 -7.47 21.54 -2.49
CA LYS A 367 -8.75 20.96 -1.98
C LYS A 367 -9.96 21.10 -2.91
N GLN A 368 -9.81 21.18 -4.23
CA GLN A 368 -10.98 21.15 -5.13
C GLN A 368 -10.84 20.31 -6.42
N VAL A 369 -11.55 19.16 -6.37
CA VAL A 369 -12.33 18.51 -7.44
C VAL A 369 -11.54 17.78 -8.54
N GLY A 370 -11.41 16.46 -8.36
CA GLY A 370 -11.62 15.44 -9.41
C GLY A 370 -10.38 14.78 -10.03
N ASP A 371 -9.93 13.67 -9.45
CA ASP A 371 -9.97 12.34 -10.07
C ASP A 371 -9.57 11.30 -9.00
N GLU A 372 -10.49 10.37 -8.75
CA GLU A 372 -10.31 9.13 -7.99
C GLU A 372 -9.39 8.21 -8.80
N ASP A 373 -8.19 7.92 -8.30
CA ASP A 373 -7.41 6.69 -8.51
C ASP A 373 -5.93 6.96 -8.17
N SER A 374 -5.48 6.37 -7.06
CA SER A 374 -4.08 6.14 -6.62
C SER A 374 -3.45 6.98 -5.50
N ASP A 375 -4.16 7.30 -4.42
CA ASP A 375 -3.49 7.81 -3.21
C ASP A 375 -4.10 7.31 -1.87
N ASP A 376 -4.73 6.13 -1.82
CA ASP A 376 -5.26 5.55 -0.56
C ASP A 376 -4.74 4.12 -0.23
N ASP A 377 -3.82 3.55 -1.03
CA ASP A 377 -3.38 2.15 -0.83
C ASP A 377 -2.16 1.96 0.09
N ASP A 378 -1.55 3.04 0.64
CA ASP A 378 -0.37 2.94 1.52
C ASP A 378 -0.64 3.38 3.00
N ASP A 379 -1.86 3.86 3.33
CA ASP A 379 -2.25 4.18 4.72
C ASP A 379 -2.93 3.00 5.46
N ASP A 380 -3.23 1.90 4.77
CA ASP A 380 -3.77 0.67 5.37
C ASP A 380 -2.69 -0.22 6.01
N ASP A 381 -1.40 0.11 5.86
CA ASP A 381 -0.28 -0.61 6.50
C ASP A 381 0.03 -0.13 7.95
N ASP A 382 -0.72 0.85 8.47
CA ASP A 382 -0.85 1.11 9.91
C ASP A 382 -1.88 0.18 10.59
N ASP A 383 -2.06 -1.05 10.08
CA ASP A 383 -2.76 -2.12 10.81
C ASP A 383 -1.90 -2.61 11.99
N ASP A 384 -1.83 -1.79 13.04
CA ASP A 384 -1.50 -2.13 14.43
C ASP A 384 -1.97 -3.56 14.72
N GLY A 385 -1.05 -4.51 14.81
CA GLY A 385 -1.34 -5.93 14.60
C GLY A 385 -0.59 -6.86 15.53
N ASP A 386 -0.58 -6.57 16.84
CA ASP A 386 -0.55 -7.63 17.89
C ASP A 386 -0.99 -7.13 19.29
N ASP A 387 -2.17 -6.54 19.38
CA ASP A 387 -3.02 -6.75 20.55
C ASP A 387 -4.20 -7.58 20.05
N THR A 388 -4.67 -8.56 20.80
CA THR A 388 -5.96 -9.25 20.59
C THR A 388 -7.17 -8.32 20.34
N ILE A 389 -6.99 -7.01 20.57
CA ILE A 389 -7.90 -5.87 20.37
C ILE A 389 -7.94 -5.34 18.92
N LEU A 390 -7.00 -5.72 18.04
CA LEU A 390 -6.87 -5.14 16.70
C LEU A 390 -7.36 -6.09 15.57
N ASN A 391 -7.80 -7.31 15.91
CA ASN A 391 -8.53 -8.13 14.95
C ASN A 391 -9.71 -7.34 14.37
N TRP A 392 -9.87 -7.38 13.03
CA TRP A 392 -11.03 -6.82 12.35
C TRP A 392 -12.32 -7.31 13.03
N ASN A 393 -13.00 -6.40 13.73
CA ASN A 393 -14.12 -6.71 14.61
C ASN A 393 -15.33 -5.83 14.27
N LEU A 394 -16.46 -6.10 14.92
CA LEU A 394 -17.71 -5.43 14.60
C LEU A 394 -17.63 -3.92 14.84
N ARG A 395 -16.90 -3.47 15.88
CA ARG A 395 -16.68 -2.05 16.18
C ARG A 395 -15.94 -1.34 15.05
N ARG A 396 -14.80 -1.87 14.62
CA ARG A 396 -13.97 -1.31 13.53
C ARG A 396 -14.74 -1.29 12.22
N CYS A 397 -15.34 -2.41 11.85
CA CYS A 397 -16.14 -2.51 10.64
C CYS A 397 -17.34 -1.54 10.64
N SER A 398 -17.95 -1.29 11.81
CA SER A 398 -19.03 -0.30 11.95
C SER A 398 -18.55 1.14 11.85
N ALA A 399 -17.35 1.44 12.36
CA ALA A 399 -16.73 2.76 12.24
C ALA A 399 -16.37 3.05 10.78
N ALA A 400 -15.73 2.10 10.09
CA ALA A 400 -15.42 2.18 8.66
C ALA A 400 -16.70 2.32 7.83
N GLY A 401 -17.72 1.51 8.10
CA GLY A 401 -19.02 1.65 7.42
C GLY A 401 -19.70 3.01 7.66
N LEU A 402 -19.53 3.62 8.85
CA LEU A 402 -20.05 4.96 9.11
C LEU A 402 -19.26 6.05 8.38
N ASP A 403 -17.94 5.91 8.29
CA ASP A 403 -17.05 6.79 7.54
C ASP A 403 -17.36 6.76 6.04
N SER A 404 -17.43 5.56 5.42
CA SER A 404 -17.82 5.43 4.00
C SER A 404 -19.23 5.99 3.74
N LEU A 405 -20.18 5.84 4.67
CA LEU A 405 -21.49 6.50 4.56
C LEU A 405 -21.40 8.03 4.66
N ALA A 406 -20.51 8.56 5.51
CA ALA A 406 -20.28 9.99 5.61
C ALA A 406 -19.68 10.54 4.31
N ASN A 407 -18.70 9.87 3.72
CA ASN A 407 -18.08 10.28 2.46
C ASN A 407 -19.06 10.16 1.28
N GLY A 408 -19.86 9.09 1.21
CA GLY A 408 -20.82 8.89 0.13
C GLY A 408 -22.08 9.76 0.19
N TYR A 409 -22.62 10.04 1.39
CA TYR A 409 -23.89 10.77 1.55
C TYR A 409 -23.74 12.19 2.11
N GLY A 410 -22.56 12.54 2.62
CA GLY A 410 -22.29 13.82 3.25
C GLY A 410 -23.30 14.17 4.34
N ASN A 411 -23.77 15.42 4.32
CA ASN A 411 -24.65 15.96 5.35
C ASN A 411 -26.02 15.26 5.49
N ASP A 412 -26.43 14.39 4.56
CA ASP A 412 -27.71 13.70 4.61
C ASP A 412 -27.81 12.76 5.84
N ILE A 413 -26.69 12.17 6.28
CA ILE A 413 -26.67 11.29 7.46
C ILE A 413 -26.82 12.06 8.78
N LEU A 414 -26.44 13.34 8.80
CA LEU A 414 -26.38 14.16 10.02
C LEU A 414 -27.76 14.38 10.65
N SER A 415 -28.82 14.41 9.84
CA SER A 415 -30.20 14.53 10.31
C SER A 415 -30.60 13.41 11.30
N THR A 416 -30.01 12.22 11.12
CA THR A 416 -30.21 11.06 11.98
C THR A 416 -29.12 10.96 13.05
N LEU A 417 -27.86 11.24 12.69
CA LEU A 417 -26.71 11.02 13.57
C LEU A 417 -26.57 12.09 14.66
N LEU A 418 -26.78 13.38 14.35
CA LEU A 418 -26.54 14.47 15.30
C LEU A 418 -27.32 14.34 16.61
N PRO A 419 -28.63 13.99 16.63
CA PRO A 419 -29.35 13.77 17.88
C PRO A 419 -28.73 12.64 18.72
N LEU A 420 -28.27 11.56 18.08
CA LEU A 420 -27.65 10.41 18.74
C LEU A 420 -26.28 10.78 19.32
N LEU A 421 -25.47 11.52 18.57
CA LEU A 421 -24.18 12.05 19.03
C LEU A 421 -24.37 13.00 20.21
N GLN A 422 -25.34 13.92 20.14
CA GLN A 422 -25.63 14.84 21.24
C GLN A 422 -26.03 14.10 22.52
N GLU A 423 -26.89 13.08 22.41
CA GLU A 423 -27.25 12.24 23.55
C GLU A 423 -26.04 11.47 24.10
N ARG A 424 -25.19 10.93 23.22
CA ARG A 424 -24.00 10.14 23.61
C ARG A 424 -22.94 10.99 24.29
N LEU A 425 -22.57 12.12 23.70
CA LEU A 425 -21.50 13.00 24.17
C LEU A 425 -21.89 13.78 25.43
N ALA A 426 -23.20 13.91 25.72
CA ALA A 426 -23.69 14.49 26.98
C ALA A 426 -23.54 13.54 28.19
N GLN A 427 -23.21 12.26 27.98
CA GLN A 427 -23.01 11.29 29.06
C GLN A 427 -21.60 11.42 29.65
N GLU A 428 -21.48 11.18 30.97
CA GLU A 428 -20.17 11.10 31.63
C GLU A 428 -19.71 9.64 31.85
N GLN A 429 -20.66 8.68 31.91
CA GLN A 429 -20.43 7.25 32.13
C GLN A 429 -21.58 6.41 31.52
N PRO A 430 -21.34 5.12 31.22
CA PRO A 430 -20.04 4.44 31.26
C PRO A 430 -19.12 4.93 30.13
N TRP A 431 -17.82 5.01 30.40
CA TRP A 431 -16.82 5.56 29.47
C TRP A 431 -16.84 4.95 28.04
N PRO A 432 -17.15 3.65 27.80
CA PRO A 432 -17.18 3.10 26.44
C PRO A 432 -18.27 3.71 25.57
N LEU A 433 -19.37 4.18 26.17
CA LEU A 433 -20.40 4.90 25.42
C LEU A 433 -19.88 6.27 25.00
N VAL A 434 -19.27 7.02 25.92
CA VAL A 434 -18.69 8.34 25.60
C VAL A 434 -17.63 8.21 24.51
N GLU A 435 -16.74 7.23 24.64
CA GLU A 435 -15.70 6.88 23.67
C GLU A 435 -16.30 6.63 22.27
N SER A 436 -17.33 5.79 22.13
CA SER A 436 -17.97 5.51 20.83
C SER A 436 -18.58 6.77 20.18
N GLY A 437 -19.00 7.75 20.99
CA GLY A 437 -19.47 9.04 20.51
C GLY A 437 -18.35 9.92 19.95
N ILE A 438 -17.17 9.88 20.58
CA ILE A 438 -15.98 10.59 20.12
C ILE A 438 -15.45 9.93 18.84
N LEU A 439 -15.36 8.60 18.81
CA LEU A 439 -15.02 7.82 17.61
C LEU A 439 -15.93 8.18 16.43
N ALA A 440 -17.25 8.17 16.62
CA ALA A 440 -18.19 8.51 15.55
C ALA A 440 -18.08 9.97 15.10
N LEU A 441 -17.70 10.90 15.99
CA LEU A 441 -17.43 12.28 15.61
C LEU A 441 -16.18 12.40 14.73
N GLY A 442 -15.12 11.62 15.01
CA GLY A 442 -13.93 11.57 14.16
C GLY A 442 -14.18 10.87 12.83
N ALA A 443 -14.91 9.75 12.84
CA ALA A 443 -15.19 8.94 11.65
C ALA A 443 -16.02 9.68 10.59
N ILE A 444 -16.82 10.68 10.97
CA ILE A 444 -17.60 11.47 10.00
C ILE A 444 -16.90 12.76 9.57
N ALA A 445 -15.69 13.03 10.06
CA ALA A 445 -15.06 14.35 9.95
C ALA A 445 -14.89 14.80 8.49
N ASP A 446 -14.46 13.90 7.60
CA ASP A 446 -14.17 14.26 6.21
C ASP A 446 -15.46 14.40 5.40
N GLY A 447 -16.27 13.35 5.35
CA GLY A 447 -17.50 13.34 4.56
C GLY A 447 -18.56 14.34 5.04
N CYS A 448 -18.62 14.62 6.34
CA CYS A 448 -19.59 15.56 6.93
C CYS A 448 -18.97 16.89 7.39
N TYR A 449 -17.73 17.21 6.98
CA TYR A 449 -16.97 18.36 7.48
C TYR A 449 -17.82 19.64 7.56
N ASN A 450 -18.39 20.05 6.43
CA ASN A 450 -19.19 21.27 6.29
C ASN A 450 -20.42 21.31 7.21
N GLY A 451 -21.02 20.15 7.48
CA GLY A 451 -22.18 20.05 8.37
C GLY A 451 -21.81 20.06 9.85
N ILE A 452 -20.59 19.60 10.19
CA ILE A 452 -20.06 19.60 11.56
C ILE A 452 -19.39 20.93 11.92
N THR A 453 -18.78 21.66 10.97
CA THR A 453 -18.09 22.93 11.20
C THR A 453 -18.88 23.92 12.07
N PRO A 454 -20.21 24.14 11.88
CA PRO A 454 -21.00 25.05 12.72
C PRO A 454 -21.09 24.63 14.20
N HIS A 455 -20.82 23.36 14.51
CA HIS A 455 -20.86 22.79 15.86
C HIS A 455 -19.48 22.74 16.54
N LEU A 456 -18.38 22.83 15.79
CA LEU A 456 -17.01 22.80 16.31
C LEU A 456 -16.71 23.84 17.41
N PRO A 457 -17.26 25.08 17.38
CA PRO A 457 -17.06 26.02 18.49
C PRO A 457 -17.53 25.52 19.87
N GLN A 458 -18.45 24.54 19.91
CA GLN A 458 -18.90 23.89 21.15
C GLN A 458 -18.20 22.53 21.37
N LEU A 459 -17.98 21.76 20.31
CA LEU A 459 -17.37 20.43 20.39
C LEU A 459 -15.87 20.50 20.70
N TYR A 460 -15.15 21.47 20.13
CA TYR A 460 -13.70 21.59 20.28
C TYR A 460 -13.27 21.81 21.76
N PRO A 461 -13.86 22.76 22.52
CA PRO A 461 -13.55 22.89 23.95
C PRO A 461 -13.85 21.62 24.76
N PHE A 462 -14.90 20.89 24.40
CA PHE A 462 -15.24 19.61 25.02
C PHE A 462 -14.16 18.56 24.74
N LEU A 463 -13.71 18.41 23.49
CA LEU A 463 -12.64 17.49 23.12
C LEU A 463 -11.32 17.85 23.82
N LEU A 464 -10.94 19.12 23.87
CA LEU A 464 -9.76 19.55 24.64
C LEU A 464 -9.85 19.15 26.12
N GLN A 465 -11.03 19.23 26.74
CA GLN A 465 -11.22 18.75 28.10
C GLN A 465 -11.07 17.21 28.20
N LYS A 466 -11.53 16.47 27.18
CA LYS A 466 -11.43 15.01 27.11
C LYS A 466 -10.01 14.48 26.91
N LEU A 467 -9.07 15.32 26.47
CA LEU A 467 -7.65 14.97 26.53
C LEU A 467 -7.22 14.67 27.96
N ASP A 468 -7.84 15.21 29.00
CA ASP A 468 -7.52 14.97 30.41
C ASP A 468 -8.46 13.95 31.10
N ASP A 469 -9.21 13.16 30.34
CA ASP A 469 -10.10 12.13 30.90
C ASP A 469 -9.32 11.04 31.66
N PRO A 470 -9.83 10.54 32.81
CA PRO A 470 -9.18 9.44 33.53
C PRO A 470 -9.02 8.18 32.68
N ALA A 471 -9.96 7.88 31.77
CA ALA A 471 -9.87 6.69 30.93
C ALA A 471 -8.83 6.89 29.81
N PRO A 472 -7.75 6.09 29.73
CA PRO A 472 -6.72 6.25 28.69
C PRO A 472 -7.28 6.10 27.28
N LEU A 473 -8.27 5.23 27.08
CA LEU A 473 -8.90 5.02 25.78
C LEU A 473 -9.74 6.23 25.33
N ILE A 474 -10.33 6.99 26.26
CA ILE A 474 -10.94 8.29 25.91
C ILE A 474 -9.87 9.28 25.47
N ARG A 475 -8.73 9.36 26.18
CA ARG A 475 -7.64 10.26 25.78
C ARG A 475 -7.11 9.93 24.39
N SER A 476 -6.87 8.64 24.13
CA SER A 476 -6.41 8.11 22.83
C SER A 476 -7.37 8.48 21.70
N ILE A 477 -8.66 8.14 21.79
CA ILE A 477 -9.62 8.47 20.72
C ILE A 477 -9.83 9.97 20.55
N THR A 478 -9.65 10.75 21.62
CA THR A 478 -9.74 12.21 21.58
C THR A 478 -8.57 12.82 20.82
N CYS A 479 -7.34 12.29 20.98
CA CYS A 479 -6.19 12.70 20.16
C CYS A 479 -6.49 12.49 18.67
N TRP A 480 -6.90 11.27 18.31
CA TRP A 480 -7.26 10.93 16.94
C TRP A 480 -8.38 11.83 16.40
N THR A 481 -9.48 12.00 17.14
CA THR A 481 -10.61 12.83 16.70
C THR A 481 -10.23 14.30 16.55
N LEU A 482 -9.39 14.85 17.44
CA LEU A 482 -8.91 16.23 17.31
C LEU A 482 -8.04 16.43 16.06
N SER A 483 -7.21 15.44 15.70
CA SER A 483 -6.39 15.50 14.48
C SER A 483 -7.23 15.62 13.21
N ARG A 484 -8.37 14.93 13.14
CA ARG A 484 -9.32 15.00 12.01
C ARG A 484 -9.94 16.39 11.82
N TYR A 485 -9.91 17.25 12.84
CA TYR A 485 -10.36 18.63 12.78
C TYR A 485 -9.21 19.65 12.91
N ALA A 486 -7.95 19.23 12.75
CA ALA A 486 -6.79 20.11 12.83
C ALA A 486 -6.84 21.24 11.81
N SER A 487 -7.22 20.93 10.56
CA SER A 487 -7.42 21.91 9.49
C SER A 487 -8.33 23.08 9.93
N TRP A 488 -9.47 22.77 10.55
CA TRP A 488 -10.40 23.79 11.05
C TRP A 488 -9.73 24.71 12.07
N VAL A 489 -8.93 24.15 12.97
CA VAL A 489 -8.21 24.89 14.02
C VAL A 489 -7.17 25.83 13.42
N VAL A 490 -6.42 25.36 12.42
CA VAL A 490 -5.36 26.10 11.73
C VAL A 490 -5.93 27.24 10.88
N GLU A 491 -7.03 27.00 10.17
CA GLU A 491 -7.74 27.99 9.36
C GLU A 491 -8.29 29.18 10.17
N GLN A 492 -8.47 29.02 11.49
CA GLN A 492 -8.96 30.10 12.34
C GLN A 492 -7.85 31.13 12.64
N SER A 493 -8.13 32.41 12.40
CA SER A 493 -7.22 33.53 12.73
C SER A 493 -6.82 33.70 14.22
N ASN A 494 -7.41 32.93 15.15
CA ASN A 494 -7.18 33.06 16.60
C ASN A 494 -6.36 31.88 17.15
N HIS A 495 -5.13 31.71 16.65
CA HIS A 495 -4.25 30.61 17.05
C HIS A 495 -3.95 30.57 18.55
N GLU A 496 -3.89 31.73 19.22
CA GLU A 496 -3.65 31.79 20.67
C GLU A 496 -4.77 31.13 21.50
N ALA A 497 -6.01 31.17 21.02
CA ALA A 497 -7.15 30.57 21.71
C ALA A 497 -7.50 29.15 21.23
N LEU A 498 -6.99 28.74 20.07
CA LEU A 498 -7.36 27.49 19.41
C LEU A 498 -6.14 26.58 19.22
N LEU A 499 -5.21 26.95 18.33
CA LEU A 499 -4.04 26.13 18.00
C LEU A 499 -3.12 25.91 19.21
N LYS A 500 -2.82 26.96 19.98
CA LYS A 500 -1.93 26.84 21.14
C LYS A 500 -2.43 25.83 22.19
N PRO A 501 -3.71 25.89 22.65
CA PRO A 501 -4.26 24.85 23.51
C PRO A 501 -4.21 23.44 22.92
N LEU A 502 -4.36 23.29 21.60
CA LEU A 502 -4.24 21.99 20.93
C LEU A 502 -2.83 21.44 21.06
N VAL A 503 -1.83 22.25 20.68
CA VAL A 503 -0.41 21.90 20.76
C VAL A 503 -0.04 21.55 22.21
N GLU A 504 -0.38 22.41 23.18
CA GLU A 504 -0.10 22.15 24.59
C GLU A 504 -0.78 20.87 25.11
N GLY A 505 -2.03 20.62 24.70
CA GLY A 505 -2.79 19.42 25.04
C GLY A 505 -2.17 18.15 24.46
N MET A 506 -1.81 18.15 23.18
CA MET A 506 -1.19 17.02 22.48
C MET A 506 0.21 16.72 23.02
N LEU A 507 1.06 17.74 23.22
CA LEU A 507 2.40 17.54 23.81
C LEU A 507 2.32 16.92 25.22
N LYS A 508 1.31 17.28 26.00
CA LYS A 508 1.05 16.65 27.31
C LYS A 508 0.61 15.18 27.19
N ARG A 509 0.02 14.77 26.07
CA ARG A 509 -0.36 13.38 25.77
C ARG A 509 0.74 12.56 25.11
N ILE A 510 1.65 13.19 24.37
CA ILE A 510 2.92 12.54 23.96
C ILE A 510 3.68 12.06 25.21
N LEU A 511 3.61 12.80 26.31
CA LEU A 511 4.25 12.39 27.58
C LEU A 511 3.33 11.60 28.53
N ASP A 512 2.18 11.10 28.06
CA ASP A 512 1.22 10.35 28.89
C ASP A 512 1.86 9.10 29.51
N PRO A 513 1.46 8.68 30.71
CA PRO A 513 1.96 7.44 31.30
C PRO A 513 1.51 6.16 30.60
N HIS A 514 0.42 6.22 29.81
CA HIS A 514 -0.13 5.05 29.15
C HIS A 514 0.41 4.92 27.72
N LYS A 515 1.00 3.76 27.37
CA LYS A 515 1.69 3.56 26.08
C LYS A 515 0.77 3.76 24.87
N LYS A 516 -0.49 3.32 24.94
CA LYS A 516 -1.49 3.56 23.86
C LYS A 516 -1.86 5.04 23.68
N VAL A 517 -1.75 5.84 24.74
CA VAL A 517 -2.04 7.28 24.64
C VAL A 517 -0.84 8.02 24.05
N GLN A 518 0.38 7.59 24.38
CA GLN A 518 1.61 8.11 23.76
C GLN A 518 1.57 7.93 22.23
N GLU A 519 1.30 6.70 21.79
CA GLU A 519 1.12 6.31 20.39
C GLU A 519 0.05 7.17 19.69
N ALA A 520 -1.20 7.15 20.17
CA ALA A 520 -2.27 7.94 19.57
C ALA A 520 -2.01 9.46 19.58
N ALA A 521 -1.32 9.98 20.60
CA ALA A 521 -0.97 11.39 20.65
C ALA A 521 0.15 11.76 19.67
N CYS A 522 1.11 10.86 19.46
CA CYS A 522 2.22 11.08 18.54
C CYS A 522 1.71 11.07 17.09
N SER A 523 0.93 10.07 16.70
CA SER A 523 0.31 10.00 15.35
C SER A 523 -0.61 11.19 15.09
N ALA A 524 -1.46 11.56 16.07
CA ALA A 524 -2.32 12.74 15.95
C ALA A 524 -1.54 14.06 15.84
N PHE A 525 -0.31 14.10 16.38
CA PHE A 525 0.57 15.26 16.30
C PHE A 525 1.24 15.37 14.93
N CYS A 526 1.60 14.26 14.28
CA CYS A 526 2.07 14.24 12.89
C CYS A 526 1.04 14.90 11.96
N THR A 527 -0.24 14.50 12.04
CA THR A 527 -1.31 15.14 11.26
C THR A 527 -1.44 16.63 11.55
N LEU A 528 -1.24 17.06 12.81
CA LEU A 528 -1.25 18.48 13.15
C LEU A 528 -0.05 19.22 12.54
N GLU A 529 1.13 18.59 12.50
CA GLU A 529 2.34 19.16 11.87
C GLU A 529 2.13 19.42 10.38
N GLU A 530 1.55 18.45 9.67
CA GLU A 530 1.28 18.54 8.23
C GLU A 530 0.24 19.61 7.88
N GLU A 531 -0.78 19.77 8.72
CA GLU A 531 -1.84 20.76 8.54
C GLU A 531 -1.39 22.17 8.97
N ALA A 532 -0.66 22.30 10.08
CA ALA A 532 -0.29 23.60 10.64
C ALA A 532 1.00 24.19 10.03
N ARG A 533 1.97 23.36 9.64
CA ARG A 533 3.23 23.77 8.98
C ARG A 533 3.88 24.97 9.66
N GLU A 534 4.13 26.06 8.93
CA GLU A 534 4.78 27.27 9.42
C GLU A 534 4.06 27.92 10.62
N GLU A 535 2.77 27.67 10.83
CA GLU A 535 2.04 28.16 12.01
C GLU A 535 2.53 27.54 13.33
N LEU A 536 3.30 26.45 13.26
CA LEU A 536 3.96 25.86 14.43
C LEU A 536 5.29 26.53 14.80
N VAL A 537 5.84 27.40 13.95
CA VAL A 537 7.14 28.09 14.18
C VAL A 537 7.22 28.76 15.57
N PRO A 538 6.18 29.46 16.06
CA PRO A 538 6.19 30.07 17.41
C PRO A 538 6.31 29.05 18.56
N TYR A 539 6.04 27.77 18.31
CA TYR A 539 5.96 26.70 19.29
C TYR A 539 7.10 25.67 19.16
N LEU A 540 8.07 25.86 18.26
CA LEU A 540 9.13 24.86 17.99
C LEU A 540 9.96 24.50 19.23
N THR A 541 10.31 25.46 20.08
CA THR A 541 11.11 25.17 21.28
C THR A 541 10.39 24.21 22.23
N PRO A 542 9.15 24.47 22.70
CA PRO A 542 8.44 23.51 23.53
C PRO A 542 8.14 22.20 22.82
N ILE A 543 7.86 22.20 21.51
CA ILE A 543 7.64 20.97 20.73
C ILE A 543 8.89 20.09 20.79
N LEU A 544 10.04 20.59 20.35
CA LEU A 544 11.30 19.83 20.34
C LEU A 544 11.72 19.36 21.74
N GLN A 545 11.50 20.18 22.78
CA GLN A 545 11.79 19.77 24.15
C GLN A 545 10.95 18.57 24.60
N ASN A 546 9.66 18.53 24.25
CA ASN A 546 8.78 17.41 24.60
C ASN A 546 9.11 16.17 23.76
N LEU A 547 9.32 16.32 22.44
CA LEU A 547 9.70 15.19 21.57
C LEU A 547 11.04 14.58 22.00
N MET A 548 12.07 15.40 22.28
CA MET A 548 13.37 14.89 22.75
C MET A 548 13.32 14.33 24.17
N PHE A 549 12.39 14.78 25.00
CA PHE A 549 12.15 14.15 26.30
C PHE A 549 11.48 12.78 26.13
N ALA A 550 10.48 12.69 25.23
CA ALA A 550 9.84 11.43 24.86
C ALA A 550 10.86 10.44 24.28
N PHE A 551 11.84 10.91 23.50
CA PHE A 551 12.90 10.11 22.90
C PHE A 551 13.74 9.35 23.94
N GLY A 552 13.96 9.96 25.11
CA GLY A 552 14.67 9.31 26.22
C GLY A 552 13.79 8.42 27.11
N LYS A 553 12.46 8.45 26.91
CA LYS A 553 11.46 7.77 27.74
C LYS A 553 10.78 6.59 27.03
N TYR A 554 10.52 6.73 25.74
CA TYR A 554 9.76 5.76 24.95
C TYR A 554 10.51 4.44 24.84
N GLN A 555 9.71 3.37 24.87
CA GLN A 555 10.18 2.02 24.57
C GLN A 555 10.18 1.79 23.06
N ALA A 556 10.74 0.66 22.62
CA ALA A 556 11.04 0.38 21.22
C ALA A 556 9.85 0.61 20.28
N ARG A 557 8.63 0.21 20.65
CA ARG A 557 7.43 0.35 19.81
C ARG A 557 7.08 1.81 19.56
N ASN A 558 6.86 2.58 20.62
CA ASN A 558 6.45 3.99 20.49
C ASN A 558 7.59 4.88 19.96
N LEU A 559 8.85 4.46 20.13
CA LEU A 559 9.99 5.17 19.58
C LEU A 559 9.94 5.22 18.03
N LEU A 560 9.37 4.21 17.38
CA LEU A 560 9.15 4.20 15.92
C LEU A 560 8.30 5.39 15.47
N ILE A 561 7.15 5.57 16.11
CA ILE A 561 6.20 6.66 15.82
C ILE A 561 6.82 8.04 16.16
N LEU A 562 7.68 8.08 17.17
CA LEU A 562 8.36 9.32 17.53
C LEU A 562 9.39 9.76 16.47
N TYR A 563 10.07 8.81 15.83
CA TYR A 563 10.95 9.15 14.69
C TYR A 563 10.17 9.80 13.55
N ASP A 564 8.99 9.24 13.26
CA ASP A 564 8.08 9.75 12.23
C ASP A 564 7.59 11.17 12.56
N ALA A 565 7.18 11.43 13.81
CA ALA A 565 6.84 12.79 14.26
C ALA A 565 7.99 13.79 14.13
N ILE A 566 9.22 13.38 14.45
CA ILE A 566 10.39 14.26 14.28
C ILE A 566 10.67 14.53 12.80
N GLY A 567 10.51 13.52 11.94
CA GLY A 567 10.69 13.65 10.49
C GLY A 567 9.62 14.57 9.87
N THR A 568 8.36 14.30 10.18
CA THR A 568 7.19 15.09 9.74
C THR A 568 7.29 16.55 10.18
N LEU A 569 7.73 16.81 11.41
CA LEU A 569 8.03 18.17 11.87
C LEU A 569 9.12 18.83 11.01
N ALA A 570 10.19 18.11 10.68
CA ALA A 570 11.27 18.66 9.87
C ALA A 570 10.79 19.02 8.45
N ASP A 571 10.00 18.16 7.82
CA ASP A 571 9.41 18.42 6.50
C ASP A 571 8.42 19.58 6.51
N SER A 572 7.56 19.65 7.54
CA SER A 572 6.52 20.66 7.66
C SER A 572 7.06 22.07 7.93
N ILE A 573 8.22 22.16 8.62
CA ILE A 573 8.81 23.42 9.10
C ILE A 573 9.97 23.90 8.21
N GLY A 574 10.70 22.97 7.61
CA GLY A 574 11.83 23.24 6.73
C GLY A 574 12.92 24.08 7.39
N GLU A 575 13.36 25.14 6.70
CA GLU A 575 14.52 25.96 7.09
C GLU A 575 14.38 26.68 8.45
N HIS A 576 13.15 26.84 8.97
CA HIS A 576 12.93 27.43 10.29
C HIS A 576 13.50 26.57 11.43
N LEU A 577 13.79 25.29 11.18
CA LEU A 577 14.46 24.41 12.13
C LEU A 577 15.97 24.72 12.24
N ASN A 578 16.56 25.40 11.24
CA ASN A 578 17.98 25.74 11.17
C ASN A 578 18.35 26.94 12.06
N HIS A 579 18.16 26.76 13.37
CA HIS A 579 18.58 27.70 14.40
C HIS A 579 19.46 27.01 15.44
N PRO A 580 20.59 27.62 15.87
CA PRO A 580 21.52 27.00 16.80
C PRO A 580 20.87 26.49 18.08
N GLU A 581 19.90 27.23 18.64
CA GLU A 581 19.19 26.84 19.86
C GLU A 581 18.35 25.57 19.66
N LEU A 582 17.68 25.42 18.50
CA LEU A 582 16.87 24.24 18.17
C LEU A 582 17.77 23.03 17.86
N ILE A 583 18.84 23.24 17.10
CA ILE A 583 19.85 22.20 16.77
C ILE A 583 20.46 21.61 18.04
N THR A 584 20.76 22.45 19.04
CA THR A 584 21.32 21.98 20.33
C THR A 584 20.35 21.12 21.16
N ILE A 585 19.04 21.21 20.89
CA ILE A 585 18.02 20.36 21.51
C ILE A 585 17.88 19.05 20.73
N LEU A 586 17.73 19.15 19.41
CA LEU A 586 17.36 18.05 18.51
C LEU A 586 18.50 17.06 18.22
N MET A 587 19.68 17.56 17.84
CA MET A 587 20.72 16.68 17.27
C MET A 587 21.42 15.78 18.29
N PRO A 588 21.71 16.19 19.54
CA PRO A 588 22.47 15.32 20.46
C PRO A 588 21.79 13.97 20.76
N PRO A 589 20.47 13.88 21.04
CA PRO A 589 19.79 12.59 21.21
C PRO A 589 19.84 11.70 19.96
N LEU A 590 19.55 12.26 18.78
CA LEU A 590 19.55 11.52 17.51
C LEU A 590 20.95 10.95 17.19
N ILE A 591 22.00 11.76 17.33
CA ILE A 591 23.37 11.32 17.07
C ILE A 591 23.85 10.31 18.13
N ALA A 592 23.42 10.43 19.38
CA ALA A 592 23.73 9.42 20.40
C ALA A 592 23.13 8.06 20.03
N LYS A 593 21.86 8.03 19.59
CA LYS A 593 21.19 6.80 19.13
C LYS A 593 21.81 6.27 17.84
N TRP A 594 22.12 7.14 16.87
CA TRP A 594 22.85 6.79 15.66
C TRP A 594 24.12 6.01 16.00
N ASN A 595 25.01 6.57 16.84
CA ASN A 595 26.26 5.90 17.19
C ASN A 595 26.09 4.60 18.01
N ALA A 596 24.93 4.37 18.62
CA ALA A 596 24.66 3.20 19.46
C ALA A 596 24.12 1.99 18.69
N LEU A 597 23.43 2.21 17.56
CA LEU A 597 22.82 1.15 16.76
C LEU A 597 23.85 0.42 15.89
N ASP A 598 23.61 -0.86 15.61
CA ASP A 598 24.39 -1.65 14.65
C ASP A 598 23.95 -1.33 13.20
N ASP A 599 24.86 -1.51 12.24
CA ASP A 599 24.62 -1.24 10.81
C ASP A 599 23.52 -2.14 10.21
N ARG A 600 23.34 -3.36 10.71
CA ARG A 600 22.29 -4.30 10.25
C ARG A 600 21.09 -4.37 11.20
N SER A 601 20.99 -3.45 12.15
CA SER A 601 19.81 -3.39 13.02
C SER A 601 18.62 -2.80 12.27
N ARG A 602 17.47 -3.48 12.28
CA ARG A 602 16.21 -2.92 11.74
C ARG A 602 15.72 -1.69 12.51
N GLU A 603 16.14 -1.50 13.76
CA GLU A 603 15.90 -0.25 14.51
C GLU A 603 16.58 0.98 13.86
N THR A 604 17.52 0.77 12.93
CA THR A 604 18.21 1.86 12.24
C THR A 604 17.34 2.44 11.11
N LEU A 605 16.42 1.68 10.50
CA LEU A 605 15.58 2.12 9.38
C LEU A 605 14.77 3.39 9.71
N PRO A 606 13.98 3.44 10.80
CA PRO A 606 13.21 4.64 11.15
C PRO A 606 14.10 5.83 11.50
N LEU A 607 15.32 5.57 12.00
CA LEU A 607 16.27 6.64 12.29
C LEU A 607 16.86 7.23 10.99
N PHE A 608 17.04 6.43 9.93
CA PHE A 608 17.39 6.97 8.61
C PHE A 608 16.27 7.86 8.07
N GLU A 609 15.04 7.35 8.09
CA GLU A 609 13.83 8.05 7.63
C GLU A 609 13.59 9.34 8.41
N CYS A 610 13.91 9.37 9.70
CA CYS A 610 13.88 10.59 10.51
C CYS A 610 15.03 11.57 10.18
N LEU A 611 16.25 11.06 9.99
CA LEU A 611 17.42 11.92 9.76
C LEU A 611 17.43 12.54 8.37
N ALA A 612 16.80 11.93 7.37
CA ALA A 612 16.77 12.44 6.00
C ALA A 612 16.08 13.83 5.90
N PRO A 613 14.82 14.00 6.34
CA PRO A 613 14.14 15.30 6.35
C PRO A 613 14.79 16.26 7.35
N VAL A 614 15.31 15.78 8.50
CA VAL A 614 16.07 16.62 9.43
C VAL A 614 17.34 17.19 8.77
N ALA A 615 18.08 16.40 8.00
CA ALA A 615 19.27 16.87 7.29
C ALA A 615 18.90 17.93 6.23
N GLN A 616 17.78 17.74 5.53
CA GLN A 616 17.26 18.68 4.56
C GLN A 616 16.85 20.01 5.22
N ALA A 617 16.03 19.95 6.27
CA ALA A 617 15.51 21.10 7.00
C ALA A 617 16.61 21.93 7.71
N LEU A 618 17.60 21.25 8.31
CA LEU A 618 18.71 21.93 8.97
C LEU A 618 19.70 22.56 7.98
N GLY A 619 19.73 22.09 6.74
CA GLY A 619 20.65 22.53 5.72
C GLY A 619 22.10 22.65 6.20
N ASN A 620 22.73 23.82 6.02
CA ASN A 620 24.10 24.06 6.50
C ASN A 620 24.29 23.90 8.03
N GLY A 621 23.22 23.93 8.83
CA GLY A 621 23.26 23.60 10.25
C GLY A 621 23.63 22.14 10.53
N PHE A 622 23.44 21.24 9.56
CA PHE A 622 23.81 19.83 9.64
C PHE A 622 25.30 19.56 9.40
N GLN A 623 26.07 20.56 8.95
CA GLN A 623 27.47 20.42 8.50
C GLN A 623 28.38 19.73 9.53
N GLU A 624 28.18 19.98 10.83
CA GLU A 624 29.00 19.39 11.91
C GLU A 624 28.82 17.86 12.03
N PHE A 625 27.68 17.33 11.58
CA PHE A 625 27.31 15.91 11.69
C PHE A 625 27.49 15.16 10.36
N ALA A 626 27.39 15.88 9.23
CA ALA A 626 27.31 15.33 7.88
C ALA A 626 28.37 14.29 7.54
N MET A 627 29.65 14.53 7.87
CA MET A 627 30.73 13.59 7.54
C MET A 627 30.59 12.23 8.25
N ASN A 628 30.17 12.22 9.53
CA ASN A 628 29.97 10.97 10.26
C ASN A 628 28.82 10.17 9.65
N VAL A 629 27.70 10.85 9.40
CA VAL A 629 26.50 10.24 8.83
C VAL A 629 26.78 9.70 7.43
N TYR A 630 27.38 10.50 6.54
CA TYR A 630 27.71 10.11 5.17
C TYR A 630 28.63 8.87 5.10
N VAL A 631 29.73 8.84 5.88
CA VAL A 631 30.68 7.72 5.85
C VAL A 631 30.00 6.41 6.25
N ARG A 632 29.07 6.47 7.21
CA ARG A 632 28.32 5.28 7.62
C ARG A 632 27.30 4.85 6.56
N CYS A 633 26.56 5.79 5.97
CA CYS A 633 25.64 5.48 4.86
C CYS A 633 26.39 4.80 3.70
N GLN A 634 27.52 5.38 3.27
CA GLN A 634 28.34 4.79 2.20
C GLN A 634 28.81 3.38 2.55
N ARG A 635 29.26 3.15 3.80
CA ARG A 635 29.70 1.83 4.27
C ARG A 635 28.58 0.80 4.23
N ILE A 636 27.38 1.17 4.67
CA ILE A 636 26.21 0.27 4.68
C ILE A 636 25.87 -0.13 3.25
N VAL A 637 25.73 0.83 2.34
CA VAL A 637 25.45 0.53 0.93
C VAL A 637 26.52 -0.37 0.31
N GLU A 638 27.80 -0.08 0.54
CA GLU A 638 28.90 -0.90 0.01
C GLU A 638 28.89 -2.34 0.56
N ASN A 639 28.53 -2.53 1.83
CA ASN A 639 28.46 -3.86 2.46
C ASN A 639 27.26 -4.67 1.96
N GLU A 640 26.09 -4.06 1.81
CA GLU A 640 24.90 -4.78 1.33
C GLU A 640 25.02 -5.13 -0.16
N LEU A 641 25.55 -4.23 -1.00
CA LEU A 641 25.88 -4.56 -2.40
C LEU A 641 26.93 -5.67 -2.52
N LEU A 642 27.86 -5.76 -1.56
CA LEU A 642 28.82 -6.87 -1.51
C LEU A 642 28.14 -8.18 -1.12
N ALA A 643 27.17 -8.13 -0.19
CA ALA A 643 26.38 -9.30 0.20
C ALA A 643 25.58 -9.84 -0.99
N ASP A 644 24.94 -8.98 -1.79
CA ASP A 644 24.25 -9.38 -3.02
C ASP A 644 25.20 -10.12 -3.98
N ALA A 645 26.38 -9.54 -4.23
CA ALA A 645 27.36 -10.14 -5.13
C ALA A 645 27.92 -11.49 -4.61
N MET A 646 27.94 -11.69 -3.29
CA MET A 646 28.36 -12.95 -2.67
C MET A 646 27.25 -14.01 -2.71
N SER A 647 26.01 -13.60 -2.46
CA SER A 647 24.84 -14.48 -2.54
C SER A 647 24.61 -14.95 -3.98
N GLU A 648 24.75 -14.08 -4.98
CA GLU A 648 24.64 -14.45 -6.40
C GLU A 648 25.65 -15.54 -6.81
N GLN A 649 26.85 -15.53 -6.22
CA GLN A 649 27.89 -16.54 -6.49
C GLN A 649 27.70 -17.84 -5.71
N SER A 650 27.22 -17.76 -4.47
CA SER A 650 27.05 -18.89 -3.56
C SER A 650 25.79 -18.72 -2.68
N PRO A 651 24.57 -18.96 -3.23
CA PRO A 651 23.31 -18.70 -2.53
C PRO A 651 23.11 -19.53 -1.26
N ASP A 652 23.73 -20.73 -1.19
CA ASP A 652 23.63 -21.62 -0.04
C ASP A 652 24.54 -21.21 1.13
N GLU A 653 25.50 -20.29 0.91
CA GLU A 653 26.49 -19.87 1.91
C GLU A 653 26.29 -18.43 2.42
N PHE A 654 25.66 -17.56 1.63
CA PHE A 654 25.49 -16.15 1.96
C PHE A 654 24.05 -15.68 1.73
N ASP A 655 23.53 -14.97 2.73
CA ASP A 655 22.26 -14.27 2.62
C ASP A 655 22.38 -13.10 1.63
N GLU A 656 21.30 -12.81 0.92
CA GLU A 656 21.16 -11.61 0.07
C GLU A 656 21.33 -10.32 0.91
N GLY A 657 21.74 -9.24 0.26
CA GLY A 657 21.86 -7.93 0.89
C GLY A 657 20.49 -7.37 1.26
N ASP A 658 20.45 -6.59 2.34
CA ASP A 658 19.21 -5.93 2.75
C ASP A 658 18.98 -4.65 1.92
N SER A 659 18.11 -4.76 0.92
CA SER A 659 17.81 -3.64 0.02
C SER A 659 17.16 -2.44 0.74
N GLU A 660 16.46 -2.63 1.86
CA GLU A 660 15.84 -1.52 2.61
C GLU A 660 16.92 -0.64 3.25
N LEU A 661 17.97 -1.24 3.80
CA LEU A 661 19.12 -0.51 4.33
C LEU A 661 19.85 0.28 3.23
N ILE A 662 19.91 -0.25 2.02
CA ILE A 662 20.46 0.47 0.87
C ILE A 662 19.61 1.70 0.56
N VAL A 663 18.29 1.53 0.44
CA VAL A 663 17.34 2.62 0.13
C VAL A 663 17.42 3.73 1.19
N CYS A 664 17.21 3.39 2.46
CA CYS A 664 17.30 4.33 3.58
C CYS A 664 18.62 5.11 3.63
N ALA A 665 19.75 4.44 3.39
CA ALA A 665 21.05 5.10 3.36
C ALA A 665 21.23 6.02 2.15
N LEU A 666 20.67 5.66 0.99
CA LEU A 666 20.67 6.52 -0.19
C LEU A 666 19.76 7.75 0.02
N ASP A 667 18.58 7.58 0.59
CA ASP A 667 17.65 8.68 0.85
C ASP A 667 18.21 9.68 1.86
N LEU A 668 18.89 9.20 2.91
CA LEU A 668 19.62 10.09 3.83
C LEU A 668 20.79 10.82 3.14
N ILE A 669 21.49 10.18 2.20
CA ILE A 669 22.50 10.86 1.38
C ILE A 669 21.86 11.95 0.51
N SER A 670 20.72 11.67 -0.12
CA SER A 670 19.94 12.64 -0.90
C SER A 670 19.52 13.83 -0.02
N GLY A 671 18.90 13.58 1.15
CA GLY A 671 18.52 14.62 2.11
C GLY A 671 19.70 15.50 2.58
N MET A 672 20.88 14.90 2.79
CA MET A 672 22.10 15.67 3.07
C MET A 672 22.56 16.55 1.90
N ILE A 673 22.48 16.05 0.65
CA ILE A 673 22.87 16.81 -0.54
C ILE A 673 21.90 17.98 -0.76
N GLU A 674 20.59 17.74 -0.61
CA GLU A 674 19.56 18.75 -0.73
C GLU A 674 19.68 19.83 0.35
N GLY A 675 19.87 19.43 1.61
CA GLY A 675 20.03 20.37 2.72
C GLY A 675 21.31 21.20 2.63
N LEU A 676 22.46 20.55 2.40
CA LEU A 676 23.75 21.24 2.29
C LEU A 676 23.90 22.03 0.98
N GLN A 677 23.09 21.70 -0.03
CA GLN A 677 23.15 22.27 -1.37
C GLN A 677 24.60 22.28 -1.89
N HIS A 678 25.13 23.41 -2.35
CA HIS A 678 26.50 23.51 -2.88
C HIS A 678 27.61 23.16 -1.87
N SER A 679 27.34 23.20 -0.56
CA SER A 679 28.30 22.76 0.47
C SER A 679 28.52 21.24 0.44
N SER A 680 27.60 20.47 -0.17
CA SER A 680 27.73 19.03 -0.36
C SER A 680 28.94 18.64 -1.22
N GLU A 681 29.41 19.50 -2.13
CA GLU A 681 30.62 19.23 -2.91
C GLU A 681 31.84 18.98 -2.00
N ALA A 682 31.96 19.74 -0.91
CA ALA A 682 33.07 19.58 0.04
C ALA A 682 32.96 18.28 0.85
N LEU A 683 31.73 17.84 1.16
CA LEU A 683 31.46 16.57 1.84
C LEU A 683 31.85 15.37 0.95
N LEU A 684 31.48 15.45 -0.33
CA LEU A 684 31.60 14.34 -1.28
C LEU A 684 32.95 14.29 -2.00
N ASN A 685 33.77 15.34 -1.91
CA ASN A 685 35.05 15.40 -2.60
C ASN A 685 36.00 14.27 -2.13
N GLY A 686 36.39 13.40 -3.07
CA GLY A 686 37.23 12.23 -2.79
C GLY A 686 36.48 11.01 -2.23
N SER A 687 35.14 11.05 -2.19
CA SER A 687 34.30 9.91 -1.81
C SER A 687 34.16 8.88 -2.93
N ASN A 688 33.55 7.73 -2.61
CA ASN A 688 33.29 6.64 -3.56
C ASN A 688 31.87 6.71 -4.19
N ILE A 689 31.15 7.82 -4.00
CA ILE A 689 29.72 7.94 -4.34
C ILE A 689 29.39 7.54 -5.79
N LEU A 690 30.23 7.91 -6.75
CA LEU A 690 29.98 7.58 -8.16
C LEU A 690 29.98 6.07 -8.43
N ASN A 691 30.87 5.32 -7.79
CA ASN A 691 30.93 3.86 -7.98
C ASN A 691 29.74 3.19 -7.30
N VAL A 692 29.34 3.67 -6.12
CA VAL A 692 28.14 3.22 -5.43
C VAL A 692 26.91 3.43 -6.31
N LEU A 693 26.71 4.66 -6.82
CA LEU A 693 25.58 4.98 -7.69
C LEU A 693 25.57 4.14 -8.96
N MET A 694 26.73 3.90 -9.59
CA MET A 694 26.82 3.06 -10.79
C MET A 694 26.31 1.62 -10.58
N SER A 695 26.48 1.07 -9.37
CA SER A 695 25.91 -0.22 -8.99
C SER A 695 24.41 -0.10 -8.69
N CYS A 696 24.02 0.88 -7.87
CA CYS A 696 22.63 1.02 -7.42
C CYS A 696 21.65 1.34 -8.56
N VAL A 697 22.01 2.17 -9.55
CA VAL A 697 21.11 2.48 -10.68
C VAL A 697 20.81 1.27 -11.59
N ARG A 698 21.53 0.15 -11.42
CA ARG A 698 21.35 -1.12 -12.14
C ARG A 698 20.86 -2.26 -11.24
N HIS A 699 20.60 -1.98 -9.97
CA HIS A 699 20.22 -2.98 -8.97
C HIS A 699 18.94 -3.73 -9.35
N GLU A 700 18.72 -4.97 -8.92
CA GLU A 700 17.50 -5.70 -9.32
C GLU A 700 16.22 -5.13 -8.68
N VAL A 701 16.32 -4.71 -7.41
CA VAL A 701 15.24 -4.04 -6.67
C VAL A 701 15.02 -2.62 -7.20
N LEU A 702 13.76 -2.30 -7.53
CA LEU A 702 13.37 -1.02 -8.14
C LEU A 702 13.56 0.18 -7.21
N ASP A 703 13.29 0.02 -5.92
CA ASP A 703 13.40 1.10 -4.93
C ASP A 703 14.85 1.58 -4.78
N VAL A 704 15.82 0.65 -4.81
CA VAL A 704 17.25 0.99 -4.85
C VAL A 704 17.60 1.82 -6.08
N ARG A 705 17.01 1.50 -7.25
CA ARG A 705 17.21 2.31 -8.47
C ARG A 705 16.60 3.70 -8.30
N GLN A 706 15.37 3.78 -7.79
CA GLN A 706 14.65 5.03 -7.59
C GLN A 706 15.47 6.02 -6.75
N SER A 707 15.93 5.61 -5.56
CA SER A 707 16.73 6.46 -4.65
C SER A 707 18.08 6.84 -5.26
N ALA A 708 18.77 5.89 -5.88
CA ALA A 708 20.05 6.18 -6.54
C ALA A 708 19.91 7.20 -7.68
N MET A 709 18.83 7.10 -8.47
CA MET A 709 18.55 8.04 -9.55
C MET A 709 18.18 9.42 -9.00
N GLY A 710 17.50 9.50 -7.85
CA GLY A 710 17.25 10.75 -7.12
C GLY A 710 18.56 11.45 -6.77
N ILE A 711 19.51 10.74 -6.12
CA ILE A 711 20.84 11.29 -5.79
C ILE A 711 21.56 11.79 -7.05
N VAL A 712 21.46 11.08 -8.18
CA VAL A 712 22.09 11.55 -9.44
C VAL A 712 21.54 12.92 -9.86
N GLY A 713 20.24 13.16 -9.70
CA GLY A 713 19.63 14.46 -9.96
C GLY A 713 20.05 15.53 -8.94
N ASP A 714 20.11 15.19 -7.65
CA ASP A 714 20.61 16.09 -6.60
C ASP A 714 22.07 16.49 -6.82
N LEU A 715 22.92 15.53 -7.21
CA LEU A 715 24.30 15.81 -7.58
C LEU A 715 24.37 16.69 -8.83
N ALA A 716 23.50 16.51 -9.82
CA ALA A 716 23.45 17.41 -10.97
C ALA A 716 23.13 18.84 -10.52
N LYS A 717 22.13 19.00 -9.64
CA LYS A 717 21.65 20.29 -9.16
C LYS A 717 22.65 21.01 -8.25
N TYR A 718 23.25 20.31 -7.29
CA TYR A 718 24.04 20.93 -6.22
C TYR A 718 25.54 20.65 -6.28
N ALA A 719 25.95 19.51 -6.81
CA ALA A 719 27.33 19.01 -6.77
C ALA A 719 27.86 18.53 -8.15
N SER A 720 27.59 19.29 -9.21
CA SER A 720 27.83 18.85 -10.59
C SER A 720 29.30 18.48 -10.88
N ASN A 721 30.25 19.06 -10.14
CA ASN A 721 31.67 18.72 -10.28
C ASN A 721 31.97 17.28 -9.85
N ILE A 722 31.25 16.78 -8.86
CA ILE A 722 31.33 15.39 -8.40
C ILE A 722 30.70 14.46 -9.42
N LEU A 723 29.57 14.85 -10.04
CA LEU A 723 28.85 14.02 -11.01
C LEU A 723 29.58 13.86 -12.36
N ARG A 724 30.20 14.93 -12.86
CA ARG A 724 30.77 15.01 -14.22
C ARG A 724 31.63 13.80 -14.64
N PRO A 725 32.56 13.27 -13.82
CA PRO A 725 33.37 12.11 -14.20
C PRO A 725 32.57 10.83 -14.47
N GLY A 726 31.39 10.66 -13.87
CA GLY A 726 30.55 9.45 -13.99
C GLY A 726 29.46 9.53 -15.07
N LEU A 727 29.20 10.72 -15.64
CA LEU A 727 28.05 10.95 -16.53
C LEU A 727 28.02 10.03 -17.75
N GLY A 728 29.17 9.72 -18.34
CA GLY A 728 29.24 8.85 -19.52
C GLY A 728 28.73 7.42 -19.26
N GLY A 729 28.75 6.96 -18.00
CA GLY A 729 28.20 5.66 -17.60
C GLY A 729 26.78 5.73 -17.05
N LEU A 730 26.45 6.81 -16.32
CA LEU A 730 25.15 6.98 -15.66
C LEU A 730 24.03 7.38 -16.63
N LEU A 731 24.30 8.34 -17.52
CA LEU A 731 23.27 8.93 -18.38
C LEU A 731 22.60 7.91 -19.32
N PRO A 732 23.31 6.97 -19.97
CA PRO A 732 22.67 5.90 -20.74
C PRO A 732 21.70 5.04 -19.91
N VAL A 733 22.05 4.74 -18.66
CA VAL A 733 21.22 3.91 -17.77
C VAL A 733 19.96 4.66 -17.34
N LEU A 734 20.05 5.96 -17.07
CA LEU A 734 18.87 6.80 -16.80
C LEU A 734 17.90 6.78 -18.00
N ILE A 735 18.42 6.91 -19.22
CA ILE A 735 17.63 6.91 -20.45
C ILE A 735 16.93 5.56 -20.67
N GLU A 736 17.62 4.45 -20.36
CA GLU A 736 17.04 3.11 -20.42
C GLU A 736 15.84 2.95 -19.46
N ASN A 737 15.91 3.61 -18.29
CA ASN A 737 14.87 3.61 -17.26
C ASN A 737 13.77 4.67 -17.46
N LEU A 738 13.78 5.42 -18.58
CA LEU A 738 12.61 6.15 -19.04
C LEU A 738 11.58 5.15 -19.59
N ASN A 739 10.97 4.40 -18.68
CA ASN A 739 10.00 3.35 -18.94
C ASN A 739 8.72 3.57 -18.10
N PRO A 740 7.60 3.99 -18.71
CA PRO A 740 6.35 4.28 -17.99
C PRO A 740 5.72 3.07 -17.27
N ASP A 741 6.16 1.84 -17.56
CA ASP A 741 5.71 0.65 -16.83
C ASP A 741 6.41 0.51 -15.46
N LEU A 742 7.48 1.27 -15.22
CA LEU A 742 8.22 1.36 -13.95
C LEU A 742 8.07 2.77 -13.37
N GLN A 743 6.86 3.14 -12.95
CA GLN A 743 6.46 4.54 -12.72
C GLN A 743 7.40 5.33 -11.80
N THR A 744 7.75 4.80 -10.63
CA THR A 744 8.57 5.52 -9.63
C THR A 744 10.02 5.72 -10.10
N VAL A 745 10.64 4.66 -10.62
CA VAL A 745 11.98 4.72 -11.22
C VAL A 745 12.00 5.67 -12.43
N CYS A 746 10.96 5.61 -13.28
CA CYS A 746 10.84 6.45 -14.45
C CYS A 746 10.66 7.92 -14.10
N ASN A 747 9.98 8.23 -12.99
CA ASN A 747 9.82 9.59 -12.48
C ASN A 747 11.19 10.19 -12.13
N ASN A 748 11.97 9.52 -11.28
CA ASN A 748 13.30 10.00 -10.88
C ASN A 748 14.29 9.99 -12.04
N ALA A 749 14.24 9.00 -12.94
CA ALA A 749 15.04 9.01 -14.16
C ALA A 749 14.73 10.22 -15.05
N SER A 750 13.44 10.54 -15.23
CA SER A 750 12.99 11.68 -16.04
C SER A 750 13.51 12.98 -15.44
N TRP A 751 13.31 13.17 -14.13
CA TRP A 751 13.77 14.36 -13.42
C TRP A 751 15.29 14.54 -13.48
N SER A 752 16.05 13.49 -13.18
CA SER A 752 17.52 13.52 -13.18
C SER A 752 18.12 13.79 -14.56
N VAL A 753 17.53 13.25 -15.63
CA VAL A 753 17.93 13.59 -17.02
C VAL A 753 17.71 15.09 -17.29
N GLY A 754 16.59 15.65 -16.81
CA GLY A 754 16.29 17.08 -16.93
C GLY A 754 17.32 17.95 -16.21
N GLU A 755 17.63 17.62 -14.94
CA GLU A 755 18.64 18.33 -14.15
C GLU A 755 20.03 18.25 -14.80
N ILE A 756 20.45 17.07 -15.27
CA ILE A 756 21.72 16.90 -15.99
C ILE A 756 21.77 17.77 -17.24
N ALA A 757 20.69 17.81 -18.03
CA ALA A 757 20.63 18.55 -19.28
C ALA A 757 20.97 20.04 -19.07
N ILE A 758 20.38 20.68 -18.05
CA ILE A 758 20.65 22.09 -17.72
C ILE A 758 22.12 22.31 -17.33
N ARG A 759 22.77 21.31 -16.72
CA ARG A 759 24.12 21.44 -16.14
C ARG A 759 25.24 21.20 -17.15
N ILE A 760 25.03 20.33 -18.13
CA ILE A 760 26.02 20.03 -19.18
C ILE A 760 25.74 20.77 -20.49
N GLY A 761 24.54 21.32 -20.66
CA GLY A 761 24.18 22.14 -21.82
C GLY A 761 24.34 21.39 -23.13
N ALA A 762 25.09 21.98 -24.07
CA ALA A 762 25.30 21.41 -25.41
C ALA A 762 25.98 20.02 -25.40
N GLU A 763 26.69 19.65 -24.32
CA GLU A 763 27.25 18.30 -24.18
C GLU A 763 26.17 17.20 -24.09
N MET A 764 24.90 17.58 -23.88
CA MET A 764 23.76 16.67 -23.89
C MET A 764 23.40 16.16 -25.30
N GLU A 765 23.79 16.88 -26.36
CA GLU A 765 23.42 16.61 -27.76
C GLU A 765 23.48 15.12 -28.18
N PRO A 766 24.53 14.33 -27.85
CA PRO A 766 24.63 12.92 -28.24
C PRO A 766 23.52 12.01 -27.67
N TYR A 767 22.88 12.43 -26.59
CA TYR A 767 21.88 11.64 -25.85
C TYR A 767 20.45 12.08 -26.13
N VAL A 768 20.25 13.29 -26.67
CA VAL A 768 18.94 13.92 -26.83
C VAL A 768 17.97 13.03 -27.63
N GLU A 769 18.39 12.48 -28.76
CA GLU A 769 17.53 11.66 -29.64
C GLU A 769 16.96 10.43 -28.89
N SER A 770 17.82 9.72 -28.17
CA SER A 770 17.42 8.54 -27.39
C SER A 770 16.52 8.89 -26.19
N CYS A 771 16.73 10.05 -25.55
CA CYS A 771 15.83 10.53 -24.50
C CYS A 771 14.47 10.91 -25.09
N LEU A 772 14.51 11.70 -26.16
CA LEU A 772 13.33 12.37 -26.71
C LEU A 772 12.33 11.37 -27.28
N SER A 773 12.80 10.33 -27.98
CA SER A 773 11.93 9.25 -28.46
C SER A 773 11.08 8.64 -27.34
N ARG A 774 11.70 8.31 -26.20
CA ARG A 774 11.01 7.73 -25.03
C ARG A 774 10.07 8.73 -24.36
N LEU A 775 10.49 9.98 -24.20
CA LEU A 775 9.67 11.03 -23.58
C LEU A 775 8.45 11.39 -24.45
N ILE A 776 8.58 11.36 -25.79
CA ILE A 776 7.45 11.57 -26.72
C ILE A 776 6.44 10.44 -26.60
N ASP A 777 6.91 9.19 -26.51
CA ASP A 777 6.02 8.03 -26.30
C ASP A 777 5.27 8.16 -24.96
N MET A 778 5.97 8.58 -23.90
CA MET A 778 5.38 8.82 -22.58
C MET A 778 4.34 9.93 -22.61
N ILE A 779 4.68 11.17 -22.99
CA ILE A 779 3.73 12.31 -22.93
C ILE A 779 2.46 12.08 -23.78
N ASN A 780 2.53 11.19 -24.77
CA ASN A 780 1.41 10.78 -25.61
C ASN A 780 0.63 9.54 -25.14
N ARG A 781 1.05 8.89 -24.05
CA ARG A 781 0.30 7.79 -23.43
C ARG A 781 -0.93 8.33 -22.69
N PRO A 782 -2.13 7.73 -22.85
CA PRO A 782 -3.29 8.07 -22.02
C PRO A 782 -3.09 7.49 -20.61
N LYS A 783 -3.62 8.17 -19.58
CA LYS A 783 -3.60 7.71 -18.17
C LYS A 783 -2.20 7.51 -17.58
N LEU A 784 -1.36 8.52 -17.65
CA LEU A 784 -0.11 8.55 -16.87
C LEU A 784 -0.33 9.31 -15.56
N PRO A 785 0.35 8.90 -14.47
CA PRO A 785 0.35 9.66 -13.22
C PRO A 785 0.77 11.12 -13.46
N ARG A 786 0.11 12.05 -12.76
CA ARG A 786 0.31 13.50 -12.96
C ARG A 786 1.77 13.92 -12.75
N ASN A 787 2.42 13.42 -11.71
CA ASN A 787 3.81 13.72 -11.39
C ASN A 787 4.76 13.30 -12.52
N LEU A 788 4.51 12.13 -13.11
CA LEU A 788 5.30 11.62 -14.23
C LEU A 788 5.07 12.45 -15.51
N VAL A 789 3.84 12.92 -15.75
CA VAL A 789 3.53 13.84 -16.86
C VAL A 789 4.25 15.18 -16.67
N GLU A 790 4.25 15.72 -15.46
CA GLU A 790 4.93 16.98 -15.11
C GLU A 790 6.45 16.85 -15.32
N ASN A 791 7.10 15.83 -14.74
CA ASN A 791 8.54 15.59 -14.92
C ASN A 791 8.92 15.29 -16.37
N CYS A 792 8.11 14.52 -17.10
CA CYS A 792 8.32 14.30 -18.53
C CYS A 792 8.27 15.62 -19.31
N ALA A 793 7.29 16.47 -19.02
CA ALA A 793 7.15 17.77 -19.67
C ALA A 793 8.30 18.71 -19.34
N ILE A 794 8.74 18.75 -18.08
CA ILE A 794 9.90 19.53 -17.64
C ILE A 794 11.16 19.10 -18.38
N THR A 795 11.41 17.80 -18.46
CA THR A 795 12.60 17.27 -19.11
C THR A 795 12.61 17.53 -20.62
N ILE A 796 11.48 17.38 -21.32
CA ILE A 796 11.36 17.80 -22.74
C ILE A 796 11.69 19.29 -22.89
N GLY A 797 11.17 20.13 -22.00
CA GLY A 797 11.43 21.57 -22.00
C GLY A 797 12.91 21.91 -21.81
N ARG A 798 13.56 21.29 -20.82
CA ARG A 798 14.99 21.46 -20.54
C ARG A 798 15.87 20.97 -21.70
N LEU A 799 15.54 19.84 -22.33
CA LEU A 799 16.23 19.35 -23.53
C LEU A 799 16.07 20.32 -24.70
N GLY A 800 14.86 20.85 -24.92
CA GLY A 800 14.58 21.85 -25.95
C GLY A 800 15.27 23.19 -25.69
N TYR A 801 15.54 23.52 -24.43
CA TYR A 801 16.30 24.71 -24.06
C TYR A 801 17.78 24.57 -24.40
N VAL A 802 18.41 23.42 -24.07
CA VAL A 802 19.85 23.24 -24.27
C VAL A 802 20.24 22.79 -25.67
N CYS A 803 19.39 21.99 -26.34
CA CYS A 803 19.64 21.42 -27.66
C CYS A 803 18.46 21.66 -28.63
N PRO A 804 18.05 22.92 -28.87
CA PRO A 804 16.83 23.23 -29.63
C PRO A 804 16.85 22.68 -31.06
N ASN A 805 18.01 22.65 -31.72
CA ASN A 805 18.11 22.18 -33.11
C ASN A 805 17.83 20.68 -33.27
N VAL A 806 18.00 19.90 -32.20
CA VAL A 806 17.73 18.45 -32.20
C VAL A 806 16.29 18.17 -31.79
N VAL A 807 15.75 18.92 -30.81
CA VAL A 807 14.39 18.69 -30.32
C VAL A 807 13.31 19.30 -31.23
N ALA A 808 13.57 20.50 -31.79
CA ALA A 808 12.58 21.23 -32.58
C ALA A 808 11.99 20.49 -33.80
N PRO A 809 12.73 19.63 -34.54
CA PRO A 809 12.17 18.79 -35.59
C PRO A 809 10.98 17.93 -35.15
N HIS A 810 10.96 17.50 -33.88
CA HIS A 810 9.92 16.63 -33.31
C HIS A 810 8.78 17.39 -32.62
N LEU A 811 8.84 18.73 -32.59
CA LEU A 811 7.89 19.55 -31.82
C LEU A 811 6.41 19.21 -32.13
N GLN A 812 6.10 18.92 -33.39
CA GLN A 812 4.74 18.56 -33.82
C GLN A 812 4.23 17.25 -33.19
N GLU A 813 5.12 16.34 -32.79
CA GLU A 813 4.75 15.02 -32.26
C GLU A 813 4.23 15.09 -30.82
N PHE A 814 4.62 16.12 -30.05
CA PHE A 814 4.26 16.24 -28.63
C PHE A 814 3.60 17.57 -28.23
N ALA A 815 3.66 18.59 -29.08
CA ALA A 815 3.25 19.97 -28.75
C ALA A 815 1.90 20.10 -28.06
N MET A 816 0.83 19.49 -28.59
CA MET A 816 -0.52 19.61 -28.03
C MET A 816 -0.59 19.16 -26.56
N ARG A 817 -0.11 17.95 -26.25
CA ARG A 817 -0.20 17.39 -24.89
C ARG A 817 0.81 18.02 -23.96
N TRP A 818 1.99 18.30 -24.48
CA TRP A 818 3.03 19.00 -23.73
C TRP A 818 2.59 20.40 -23.31
N CYS A 819 1.95 21.19 -24.17
CA CYS A 819 1.41 22.50 -23.80
C CYS A 819 0.34 22.42 -22.70
N ARG A 820 -0.48 21.36 -22.68
CA ARG A 820 -1.42 21.13 -21.59
C ARG A 820 -0.69 20.82 -20.28
N ALA A 821 0.30 19.93 -20.31
CA ALA A 821 1.13 19.64 -19.14
C ALA A 821 1.85 20.89 -18.62
N LEU A 822 2.44 21.70 -19.50
CA LEU A 822 3.12 22.97 -19.18
C LEU A 822 2.22 23.96 -18.43
N ALA A 823 0.92 23.95 -18.71
CA ALA A 823 -0.01 24.84 -18.02
C ALA A 823 -0.08 24.53 -16.52
N HIS A 824 0.14 23.26 -16.16
CA HIS A 824 0.01 22.75 -14.80
C HIS A 824 1.34 22.64 -14.05
N VAL A 825 2.49 22.87 -14.71
CA VAL A 825 3.79 22.92 -14.03
C VAL A 825 3.77 24.00 -12.95
N ARG A 826 4.08 23.62 -11.71
CA ARG A 826 3.95 24.49 -10.52
C ARG A 826 5.26 25.23 -10.22
N ALA A 827 6.39 24.53 -10.25
CA ALA A 827 7.69 25.08 -9.87
C ALA A 827 8.12 26.23 -10.80
N PRO A 828 8.29 27.48 -10.30
CA PRO A 828 8.50 28.64 -11.15
C PRO A 828 9.76 28.55 -12.03
N GLU A 829 10.86 28.06 -11.48
CA GLU A 829 12.13 27.91 -12.21
C GLU A 829 12.02 26.86 -13.31
N GLU A 830 11.41 25.71 -13.01
CA GLU A 830 11.25 24.62 -13.96
C GLU A 830 10.28 24.97 -15.08
N LYS A 831 9.18 25.64 -14.72
CA LYS A 831 8.24 26.21 -15.68
C LYS A 831 8.94 27.19 -16.60
N GLU A 832 9.76 28.08 -16.05
CA GLU A 832 10.54 29.03 -16.83
C GLU A 832 11.50 28.33 -17.81
N HIS A 833 12.21 27.28 -17.38
CA HIS A 833 13.02 26.42 -18.26
C HIS A 833 12.18 25.81 -19.41
N CYS A 834 10.97 25.33 -19.12
CA CYS A 834 10.08 24.78 -20.14
C CYS A 834 9.71 25.82 -21.20
N PHE A 835 9.35 27.03 -20.78
CA PHE A 835 8.95 28.09 -21.70
C PHE A 835 10.13 28.65 -22.50
N LEU A 836 11.34 28.69 -21.92
CA LEU A 836 12.56 28.97 -22.68
C LEU A 836 12.78 27.91 -23.76
N GLY A 837 12.68 26.63 -23.40
CA GLY A 837 12.77 25.52 -24.36
C GLY A 837 11.75 25.62 -25.48
N LEU A 838 10.47 25.89 -25.14
CA LEU A 838 9.42 26.14 -26.12
C LEU A 838 9.82 27.28 -27.08
N CYS A 839 10.29 28.41 -26.57
CA CYS A 839 10.68 29.55 -27.40
C CYS A 839 11.83 29.22 -28.35
N TYR A 840 12.87 28.55 -27.86
CA TYR A 840 14.02 28.18 -28.69
C TYR A 840 13.64 27.12 -29.74
N MET A 841 12.81 26.15 -29.39
CA MET A 841 12.31 25.15 -30.34
C MET A 841 11.44 25.79 -31.43
N VAL A 842 10.51 26.68 -31.07
CA VAL A 842 9.66 27.39 -32.05
C VAL A 842 10.50 28.29 -32.95
N LYS A 843 11.55 28.92 -32.43
CA LYS A 843 12.47 29.72 -33.24
C LYS A 843 13.24 28.87 -34.26
N ALA A 844 13.61 27.63 -33.89
CA ALA A 844 14.33 26.70 -34.77
C ALA A 844 13.39 26.00 -35.79
N ASN A 845 12.18 25.63 -35.39
CA ASN A 845 11.16 25.02 -36.26
C ASN A 845 9.76 25.63 -36.00
N PRO A 846 9.45 26.81 -36.58
CA PRO A 846 8.14 27.44 -36.37
C PRO A 846 6.98 26.59 -36.87
N ASN A 847 7.19 25.77 -37.90
CA ASN A 847 6.16 24.92 -38.48
C ASN A 847 5.68 23.83 -37.50
N GLY A 848 6.53 23.43 -36.55
CA GLY A 848 6.22 22.37 -35.59
C GLY A 848 5.09 22.70 -34.61
N ILE A 849 4.80 23.99 -34.36
CA ILE A 849 3.76 24.41 -33.41
C ILE A 849 2.49 24.96 -34.08
N VAL A 850 2.47 25.08 -35.41
CA VAL A 850 1.39 25.78 -36.13
C VAL A 850 0.02 25.17 -35.87
N ALA A 851 -0.07 23.83 -35.92
CA ALA A 851 -1.32 23.09 -35.69
C ALA A 851 -1.82 23.23 -34.25
N ASP A 852 -0.91 23.42 -33.30
CA ASP A 852 -1.18 23.39 -31.86
C ASP A 852 -1.01 24.77 -31.20
N PHE A 853 -0.94 25.84 -31.99
CA PHE A 853 -0.69 27.21 -31.51
C PHE A 853 -1.70 27.67 -30.46
N MET A 854 -2.96 27.23 -30.55
CA MET A 854 -3.98 27.51 -29.53
C MET A 854 -3.61 26.90 -28.16
N PHE A 855 -3.08 25.67 -28.12
CA PHE A 855 -2.63 25.03 -26.89
C PHE A 855 -1.40 25.74 -26.32
N MET A 856 -0.47 26.17 -27.18
CA MET A 856 0.67 27.00 -26.77
C MET A 856 0.19 28.30 -26.12
N CYS A 857 -0.80 28.99 -26.70
CA CYS A 857 -1.38 30.18 -26.09
C CYS A 857 -2.05 29.89 -24.73
N GLY A 858 -2.74 28.75 -24.59
CA GLY A 858 -3.29 28.30 -23.31
C GLY A 858 -2.20 28.09 -22.26
N ALA A 859 -1.07 27.49 -22.64
CA ALA A 859 0.09 27.36 -21.77
C ALA A 859 0.66 28.73 -21.37
N ILE A 860 0.80 29.67 -22.31
CA ILE A 860 1.29 31.03 -22.03
C ILE A 860 0.38 31.77 -21.04
N ALA A 861 -0.93 31.52 -21.08
CA ALA A 861 -1.87 32.10 -20.12
C ALA A 861 -1.59 31.64 -18.66
N SER A 862 -1.03 30.44 -18.46
CA SER A 862 -0.67 29.94 -17.14
C SER A 862 0.53 30.66 -16.49
N LEU A 863 1.22 31.52 -17.24
CA LEU A 863 2.27 32.40 -16.73
C LEU A 863 1.72 33.73 -16.17
N GLU A 864 0.42 33.99 -16.31
CA GLU A 864 -0.19 35.18 -15.74
C GLU A 864 -0.04 35.20 -14.21
N GLY A 865 0.32 36.36 -13.66
CA GLY A 865 0.58 36.50 -12.22
C GLY A 865 1.92 35.92 -11.72
N GLN A 866 2.62 35.12 -12.52
CA GLN A 866 3.89 34.51 -12.12
C GLN A 866 5.10 35.46 -12.30
N ARG A 867 6.06 35.38 -11.38
CA ARG A 867 7.33 36.13 -11.45
C ARG A 867 8.31 35.42 -12.37
N ILE A 868 8.37 35.86 -13.62
CA ILE A 868 9.36 35.44 -14.63
C ILE A 868 10.71 36.13 -14.34
N GLN A 869 11.78 35.37 -14.08
CA GLN A 869 13.11 35.92 -13.75
C GLN A 869 13.92 36.28 -15.01
N HIS A 870 13.82 35.48 -16.08
CA HIS A 870 14.49 35.69 -17.35
C HIS A 870 13.83 36.80 -18.16
N VAL A 871 14.52 37.94 -18.24
CA VAL A 871 14.05 39.16 -18.92
C VAL A 871 13.71 38.90 -20.39
N GLU A 872 14.45 38.02 -21.06
CA GLU A 872 14.30 37.73 -22.49
C GLU A 872 13.06 36.87 -22.80
N LEU A 873 12.53 36.11 -21.84
CA LEU A 873 11.42 35.18 -22.10
C LEU A 873 10.15 35.94 -22.53
N LYS A 874 9.86 37.07 -21.88
CA LYS A 874 8.71 37.92 -22.23
C LYS A 874 8.80 38.43 -23.67
N ASP A 875 9.99 38.87 -24.08
CA ASP A 875 10.24 39.38 -25.42
C ASP A 875 10.15 38.26 -26.47
N MET A 876 10.67 37.07 -26.18
CA MET A 876 10.54 35.91 -27.07
C MET A 876 9.09 35.48 -27.26
N LEU A 877 8.31 35.38 -26.19
CA LEU A 877 6.89 35.05 -26.26
C LEU A 877 6.12 36.10 -27.07
N TYR A 878 6.40 37.38 -26.86
CA TYR A 878 5.82 38.47 -27.65
C TYR A 878 6.14 38.34 -29.14
N GLN A 879 7.42 38.11 -29.48
CA GLN A 879 7.86 37.94 -30.86
C GLN A 879 7.21 36.73 -31.55
N ILE A 880 7.06 35.61 -30.84
CA ILE A 880 6.42 34.41 -31.36
C ILE A 880 4.95 34.68 -31.66
N VAL A 881 4.19 35.21 -30.70
CA VAL A 881 2.75 35.45 -30.87
C VAL A 881 2.49 36.46 -32.01
N HIS A 882 3.25 37.55 -32.06
CA HIS A 882 3.14 38.52 -33.17
C HIS A 882 3.63 37.97 -34.51
N GLY A 883 4.66 37.11 -34.50
CA GLY A 883 5.15 36.42 -35.68
C GLY A 883 4.06 35.53 -36.30
N PHE A 884 3.34 34.78 -35.47
CA PHE A 884 2.19 33.95 -35.88
C PHE A 884 1.03 34.78 -36.43
N LYS A 885 0.67 35.88 -35.76
CA LYS A 885 -0.34 36.81 -36.28
C LYS A 885 0.07 37.37 -37.65
N THR A 886 1.33 37.77 -37.79
CA THR A 886 1.85 38.34 -39.04
C THR A 886 1.89 37.30 -40.16
N SER A 887 2.25 36.05 -39.86
CA SER A 887 2.32 34.97 -40.87
C SER A 887 0.94 34.53 -41.37
N LEU A 888 -0.08 34.58 -40.52
CA LEU A 888 -1.46 34.24 -40.88
C LEU A 888 -2.17 35.35 -41.67
N GLY A 889 -1.75 36.61 -41.53
CA GLY A 889 -2.29 37.75 -42.28
C GLY A 889 -3.82 37.84 -42.16
N ASP A 890 -4.52 37.86 -43.29
CA ASP A 890 -6.00 37.94 -43.33
C ASP A 890 -6.70 36.74 -42.68
N ASN A 891 -6.01 35.59 -42.54
CA ASN A 891 -6.55 34.40 -41.89
C ASN A 891 -6.44 34.46 -40.35
N TRP A 892 -5.77 35.46 -39.77
CA TRP A 892 -5.65 35.60 -38.32
C TRP A 892 -7.00 35.80 -37.64
N ALA A 893 -7.82 36.73 -38.13
CA ALA A 893 -9.11 37.06 -37.50
C ALA A 893 -10.07 35.87 -37.37
N PRO A 894 -10.33 35.06 -38.42
CA PRO A 894 -11.18 33.88 -38.28
C PRO A 894 -10.56 32.78 -37.41
N TYR A 895 -9.23 32.64 -37.42
CA TYR A 895 -8.52 31.66 -36.57
C TYR A 895 -8.55 32.06 -35.09
N PHE A 896 -8.26 33.32 -34.78
CA PHE A 896 -8.33 33.85 -33.41
C PHE A 896 -9.75 33.77 -32.85
N ALA A 897 -10.77 33.95 -33.69
CA ALA A 897 -12.17 33.77 -33.30
C ALA A 897 -12.55 32.32 -32.93
N SER A 898 -11.74 31.31 -33.26
CA SER A 898 -11.98 29.93 -32.82
C SER A 898 -11.50 29.66 -31.39
N PHE A 899 -10.75 30.57 -30.78
CA PHE A 899 -10.19 30.38 -29.43
C PHE A 899 -11.28 30.57 -28.36
N PRO A 900 -11.18 29.93 -27.18
CA PRO A 900 -12.07 30.22 -26.06
C PRO A 900 -12.05 31.71 -25.67
N GLU A 901 -13.21 32.26 -25.28
CA GLU A 901 -13.34 33.69 -24.95
C GLU A 901 -12.37 34.18 -23.86
N PRO A 902 -12.17 33.46 -22.73
CA PRO A 902 -11.21 33.89 -21.70
C PRO A 902 -9.78 34.02 -22.25
N LEU A 903 -9.37 33.06 -23.08
CA LEU A 903 -8.04 33.06 -23.70
C LEU A 903 -7.88 34.22 -24.69
N ARG A 904 -8.93 34.56 -25.47
CA ARG A 904 -8.90 35.73 -26.35
C ARG A 904 -8.72 37.04 -25.58
N GLN A 905 -9.43 37.20 -24.47
CA GLN A 905 -9.34 38.40 -23.63
C GLN A 905 -7.93 38.55 -23.05
N PHE A 906 -7.39 37.47 -22.48
CA PHE A 906 -6.01 37.43 -21.99
C PHE A 906 -5.01 37.85 -23.08
N LEU A 907 -5.04 37.19 -24.24
CA LEU A 907 -4.09 37.45 -25.32
C LEU A 907 -4.20 38.88 -25.87
N SER A 908 -5.41 39.41 -26.00
CA SER A 908 -5.66 40.78 -26.46
C SER A 908 -5.09 41.81 -25.49
N MET A 909 -5.27 41.60 -24.17
CA MET A 909 -4.75 42.48 -23.14
C MET A 909 -3.23 42.38 -23.00
N ARG A 910 -2.69 41.16 -23.03
CA ARG A 910 -1.27 40.89 -22.79
C ARG A 910 -0.38 41.25 -23.98
N PHE A 911 -0.86 40.98 -25.21
CA PHE A 911 -0.06 41.10 -26.43
C PHE A 911 -0.62 42.14 -27.42
N ASN A 912 -1.68 42.90 -27.11
CA ASN A 912 -2.27 43.91 -28.02
C ASN A 912 -2.60 43.34 -29.42
N LEU A 913 -3.30 42.19 -29.45
CA LEU A 913 -3.64 41.46 -30.67
C LEU A 913 -4.91 41.95 -31.37
#